data_AF-A0A5B8XLQ3-F1
#
_entry.id   AF-A0A5B8XLQ3-F1
#
_cell.length_a   1.000
_cell.length_b   1.000
_cell.length_c   1.000
_cell.angle_alpha   90.00
_cell.angle_beta   90.00
_cell.angle_gamma   90.00
#
_symmetry.space_group_name_H-M   'P 1'
#
loop_
_entity.id
_entity.type
_entity.pdbx_description
1 polymer ?
#
loop_
_entity_poly.entity_id
_entity_poly.type
_entity_poly.pdbx_seq_one_letter_code
_entity_poly.pdbx_strand_id
1 'polypeptide(L)'
;MARVPFGALCSGLSFCALASNLRRSGGDLKNGEEQSEMSGDSWSLRWDPRRWREGLLSLCVQYAFYSGILVYIPSVVLAYKHEMWGVVWLDTVAMMLVASLFVFRRLAFRIRAFGFLLVLYALTIGMLVWVLPVSGVFMMGYSVFATLLMGRKAGYVAIFFNFLGMMAVGAWVAMGRMPLGNGLVPPTVEWVVITANYMIINSLIVIAIGAVINTLEKAWLSEQRALDDAEESERRFSQIARNIQEVFYIQDAKTGGLVYASPLFSTLWGQEFSKIGSWEDLMRLIHPEDAERVGLGLEERKRGHSNELEFRIGAGNNAVWVRDRGYPVMEADELVRVVGTMREFTEQKHLQEELFKTQRLESIGNLASGIAHDLNNVLSPILMSVDVLKSRVKDPELKGTLAALESSAKRGAGLIRQILGLGKGASGAKVSISPAKVVDDVRKIVQETFPRDVELVWDVQGDVWNVMGDEVHLQQIVMNFLVNARDAVSGKGTIQLTMRNAREAGGDFVELHVKDDGHGIPEDLHEKIFEPFFSTKGVGKGTGLGLSTTYSIVRQMGGEIELKSKPGEGALFSVRFPATRELALTSSDDLHTGLRGRGELILLVDDDEQIVTVTKGVLEEFGYRVITAKNGAEGVSKFAMNRDALALVVSDMNMPVMNGPAMIRAIKALKADVKVIGVTGLRDDETRPEECHRFLNKPFSSQLLLANIRELIDESLRETPGDLNTLPSRISSDELDVMTRSRKILVVEDELILGELTSQTLRKAGHKVTWVKNGQAALEEIDSGEFDVVISDIHLPQLNGAELFEAVREKRPDLKFIFTTGDHKLPESLRSYVGKGVAAMYKPFTVNDLKSTIFRVLEN
;
A
#
# COMPACT_ATOMS: atom_id res chain seq x y z
N MET A 1 42.43 -21.15 -22.66
CA MET A 1 43.81 -20.89 -23.13
C MET A 1 44.68 -20.57 -21.92
N ALA A 2 45.78 -21.32 -21.76
CA ALA A 2 46.53 -21.43 -20.51
C ALA A 2 47.25 -20.13 -20.09
N ARG A 3 47.17 -19.81 -18.79
CA ARG A 3 48.01 -18.81 -18.12
C ARG A 3 49.41 -19.39 -17.95
N VAL A 4 50.42 -18.74 -18.53
CA VAL A 4 51.82 -18.94 -18.19
C VAL A 4 52.22 -17.82 -17.22
N PRO A 5 52.82 -18.12 -16.06
CA PRO A 5 53.22 -17.10 -15.09
C PRO A 5 54.52 -16.42 -15.55
N PHE A 6 54.49 -15.10 -15.68
CA PHE A 6 55.64 -14.24 -15.99
C PHE A 6 56.55 -14.08 -14.75
N GLY A 7 57.01 -15.20 -14.18
CA GLY A 7 57.75 -15.26 -12.92
C GLY A 7 59.25 -15.59 -13.04
N ALA A 8 59.82 -15.73 -14.24
CA ALA A 8 61.11 -16.40 -14.41
C ALA A 8 62.19 -15.65 -15.22
N LEU A 9 62.12 -14.32 -15.36
CA LEU A 9 63.11 -13.58 -16.17
C LEU A 9 63.67 -12.30 -15.53
N CYS A 10 63.74 -12.24 -14.20
CA CYS A 10 64.45 -11.17 -13.48
C CYS A 10 65.25 -11.72 -12.28
N SER A 11 66.08 -12.74 -12.52
CA SER A 11 67.16 -13.13 -11.60
C SER A 11 68.50 -12.74 -12.23
N GLY A 12 68.92 -11.50 -12.00
CA GLY A 12 70.23 -11.04 -12.46
C GLY A 12 70.51 -9.57 -12.17
N LEU A 13 71.02 -9.31 -10.95
CA LEU A 13 71.83 -8.14 -10.54
C LEU A 13 71.10 -6.80 -10.23
N SER A 14 71.14 -6.45 -8.93
CA SER A 14 71.30 -5.09 -8.36
C SER A 14 70.11 -4.11 -8.29
N PHE A 15 68.86 -4.58 -8.14
CA PHE A 15 67.73 -3.69 -7.81
C PHE A 15 67.34 -3.64 -6.31
N CYS A 16 67.81 -4.58 -5.47
CA CYS A 16 67.43 -4.63 -4.04
C CYS A 16 68.06 -3.52 -3.18
N ALA A 17 69.15 -2.87 -3.62
CA ALA A 17 69.80 -1.80 -2.84
C ALA A 17 69.13 -0.43 -2.98
N LEU A 18 68.28 -0.24 -4.00
CA LEU A 18 67.61 1.05 -4.25
C LEU A 18 66.30 1.19 -3.45
N ALA A 19 65.64 0.07 -3.12
CA ALA A 19 64.38 0.05 -2.38
C ALA A 19 64.53 0.33 -0.86
N SER A 20 65.71 0.05 -0.28
CA SER A 20 65.94 0.23 1.16
C SER A 20 66.20 1.69 1.57
N ASN A 21 66.74 2.52 0.66
CA ASN A 21 67.04 3.93 0.95
C ASN A 21 65.83 4.87 0.83
N LEU A 22 64.76 4.46 0.16
CA LEU A 22 63.49 5.21 0.13
C LEU A 22 62.60 4.97 1.36
N ARG A 23 62.91 3.97 2.21
CA ARG A 23 62.17 3.68 3.45
C ARG A 23 62.54 4.60 4.64
N ARG A 24 63.65 5.33 4.60
CA ARG A 24 64.23 5.99 5.79
C ARG A 24 63.99 7.50 5.94
N SER A 25 63.24 8.16 5.05
CA SER A 25 63.03 9.63 5.14
C SER A 25 61.62 10.09 5.51
N GLY A 26 60.82 9.23 6.15
CA GLY A 26 59.47 9.57 6.62
C GLY A 26 59.22 9.00 8.01
N GLY A 27 59.89 9.54 9.02
CA GLY A 27 59.70 9.16 10.41
C GLY A 27 59.97 10.35 11.32
N ASP A 28 58.91 11.11 11.61
CA ASP A 28 58.55 11.58 12.96
C ASP A 28 57.43 12.61 12.85
N LEU A 29 56.23 12.20 13.24
CA LEU A 29 55.19 13.01 13.87
C LEU A 29 54.13 12.03 14.40
N LYS A 30 54.25 11.70 15.69
CA LYS A 30 53.21 11.02 16.48
C LYS A 30 52.15 12.04 16.90
N ASN A 31 50.88 11.72 16.66
CA ASN A 31 49.76 11.69 17.63
C ASN A 31 48.41 11.91 16.92
N GLY A 32 47.46 11.03 17.19
CA GLY A 32 46.06 11.14 16.77
C GLY A 32 45.47 9.78 16.39
N GLU A 33 44.69 9.23 17.30
CA GLU A 33 43.98 7.96 17.22
C GLU A 33 42.99 7.91 16.03
N GLU A 34 42.94 6.78 15.33
CA GLU A 34 41.68 6.05 15.04
C GLU A 34 42.01 4.70 14.39
N GLN A 35 41.48 3.63 15.00
CA GLN A 35 41.45 2.28 14.44
C GLN A 35 40.36 2.19 13.37
N SER A 36 40.70 1.77 12.16
CA SER A 36 39.73 1.14 11.24
C SER A 36 40.42 0.09 10.36
N GLU A 37 40.04 -1.16 10.60
CA GLU A 37 39.91 -2.30 9.68
C GLU A 37 41.00 -2.58 8.64
N MET A 38 41.65 -3.73 8.85
CA MET A 38 42.43 -4.46 7.86
C MET A 38 41.53 -4.94 6.70
N SER A 39 41.65 -4.31 5.52
CA SER A 39 41.31 -4.95 4.24
C SER A 39 42.59 -5.18 3.43
N GLY A 40 42.75 -6.40 2.95
CA GLY A 40 43.93 -6.83 2.20
C GLY A 40 44.00 -6.18 0.82
N ASP A 41 44.64 -5.02 0.73
CA ASP A 41 45.08 -4.46 -0.54
C ASP A 41 46.49 -4.95 -0.86
N SER A 42 46.55 -5.91 -1.77
CA SER A 42 47.76 -6.33 -2.44
C SER A 42 48.39 -5.14 -3.18
N TRP A 43 49.52 -4.65 -2.65
CA TRP A 43 50.68 -4.09 -3.36
C TRP A 43 50.50 -3.76 -4.86
N SER A 44 49.67 -2.77 -5.19
CA SER A 44 49.80 -2.07 -6.47
C SER A 44 50.71 -0.86 -6.22
N LEU A 45 52.01 -1.03 -6.48
CA LEU A 45 52.89 0.13 -6.68
C LEU A 45 52.35 0.89 -7.90
N ARG A 46 51.41 1.82 -7.69
CA ARG A 46 50.98 2.79 -8.71
C ARG A 46 52.24 3.58 -9.11
N TRP A 47 52.80 3.25 -10.26
CA TRP A 47 53.92 3.95 -10.85
C TRP A 47 53.46 5.34 -11.24
N ASP A 48 53.80 6.36 -10.45
CA ASP A 48 53.45 7.75 -10.71
C ASP A 48 54.39 8.32 -11.79
N PRO A 49 53.87 8.74 -12.97
CA PRO A 49 54.64 9.33 -14.06
C PRO A 49 55.46 10.56 -13.67
N ARG A 50 55.12 11.24 -12.56
CA ARG A 50 55.85 12.40 -12.07
C ARG A 50 57.03 11.98 -11.18
N ARG A 51 56.87 10.90 -10.43
CA ARG A 51 57.89 10.41 -9.49
C ARG A 51 59.08 9.75 -10.17
N TRP A 52 58.92 9.12 -11.33
CA TRP A 52 60.09 8.55 -12.02
C TRP A 52 61.04 9.65 -12.53
N ARG A 53 60.54 10.84 -12.91
CA ARG A 53 61.39 11.97 -13.30
C ARG A 53 62.16 12.54 -12.11
N GLU A 54 61.51 12.61 -10.95
CA GLU A 54 62.15 12.99 -9.68
C GLU A 54 63.21 11.97 -9.24
N GLY A 55 62.91 10.67 -9.40
CA GLY A 55 63.83 9.57 -9.16
C GLY A 55 65.05 9.62 -10.10
N LEU A 56 64.80 9.81 -11.41
CA LEU A 56 65.84 9.97 -12.41
C LEU A 56 66.74 11.17 -12.10
N LEU A 57 66.16 12.35 -11.83
CA LEU A 57 66.92 13.54 -11.47
C LEU A 57 67.77 13.30 -10.22
N SER A 58 67.20 12.66 -9.19
CA SER A 58 67.92 12.40 -7.94
C SER A 58 69.09 11.44 -8.16
N LEU A 59 68.91 10.42 -9.00
CA LEU A 59 69.96 9.50 -9.39
C LEU A 59 71.06 10.19 -10.20
N CYS A 60 70.70 11.06 -11.14
CA CYS A 60 71.65 11.87 -11.92
C CYS A 60 72.45 12.82 -11.04
N VAL A 61 71.81 13.56 -10.13
CA VAL A 61 72.48 14.47 -9.20
C VAL A 61 73.40 13.70 -8.25
N GLN A 62 72.95 12.55 -7.74
CA GLN A 62 73.77 11.69 -6.88
C GLN A 62 75.00 11.16 -7.63
N TYR A 63 74.82 10.67 -8.86
CA TYR A 63 75.93 10.20 -9.68
C TYR A 63 76.91 11.32 -10.01
N ALA A 64 76.41 12.51 -10.39
CA ALA A 64 77.23 13.69 -10.67
C ALA A 64 78.04 14.12 -9.44
N PHE A 65 77.46 14.04 -8.24
CA PHE A 65 78.16 14.36 -7.00
C PHE A 65 79.34 13.42 -6.73
N TYR A 66 79.14 12.10 -6.85
CA TYR A 66 80.20 11.13 -6.59
C TYR A 66 81.26 11.06 -7.70
N SER A 67 80.82 11.08 -8.97
CA SER A 67 81.74 11.03 -10.12
C SER A 67 82.51 12.33 -10.29
N GLY A 68 81.94 13.48 -9.93
CA GLY A 68 82.62 14.78 -10.02
C GLY A 68 83.93 14.83 -9.22
N ILE A 69 84.02 14.12 -8.09
CA ILE A 69 85.25 14.00 -7.29
C ILE A 69 86.35 13.30 -8.10
N LEU A 70 86.01 12.27 -8.86
CA LEU A 70 86.96 11.57 -9.73
C LEU A 70 87.38 12.42 -10.94
N VAL A 71 86.43 13.17 -11.52
CA VAL A 71 86.69 14.07 -12.66
C VAL A 71 87.57 15.25 -12.28
N TYR A 72 87.54 15.68 -11.01
CA TYR A 72 88.34 16.79 -10.52
C TYR A 72 89.86 16.51 -10.55
N ILE A 73 90.28 15.25 -10.42
CA ILE A 73 91.69 14.85 -10.40
C ILE A 73 92.39 15.22 -11.73
N PRO A 74 91.89 14.78 -12.91
CA PRO A 74 92.39 15.25 -14.20
C PRO A 74 92.43 16.77 -14.34
N SER A 75 91.42 17.48 -13.84
CA SER A 75 91.34 18.95 -13.94
C SER A 75 92.47 19.63 -13.18
N VAL A 76 92.81 19.16 -11.97
CA VAL A 76 93.97 19.65 -11.20
C VAL A 76 95.28 19.34 -11.94
N VAL A 77 95.41 18.17 -12.55
CA VAL A 77 96.59 17.81 -13.36
C VAL A 77 96.73 18.74 -14.57
N LEU A 78 95.64 19.06 -15.26
CA LEU A 78 95.60 19.98 -16.39
C LEU A 78 95.97 21.41 -15.96
N ALA A 79 95.47 21.88 -14.82
CA ALA A 79 95.84 23.19 -14.29
C ALA A 79 97.33 23.28 -13.94
N TYR A 80 97.91 22.23 -13.35
CA TYR A 80 99.32 22.24 -12.96
C TYR A 80 100.27 22.06 -14.17
N LYS A 81 99.94 21.17 -15.12
CA LYS A 81 100.82 20.87 -16.26
C LYS A 81 100.70 21.85 -17.43
N HIS A 82 99.52 22.44 -17.62
CA HIS A 82 99.21 23.24 -18.80
C HIS A 82 98.70 24.65 -18.45
N GLU A 83 98.84 25.07 -17.19
CA GLU A 83 98.41 26.38 -16.67
C GLU A 83 96.91 26.70 -16.89
N MET A 84 96.08 25.67 -17.12
CA MET A 84 94.65 25.80 -17.39
C MET A 84 93.80 25.90 -16.11
N TRP A 85 94.09 26.90 -15.27
CA TRP A 85 93.40 27.10 -13.99
C TRP A 85 91.89 27.34 -14.12
N GLY A 86 91.41 27.82 -15.27
CA GLY A 86 89.98 28.01 -15.50
C GLY A 86 89.16 26.72 -15.54
N VAL A 87 89.76 25.58 -15.92
CA VAL A 87 89.08 24.27 -15.89
C VAL A 87 88.78 23.85 -14.45
N VAL A 88 89.75 24.02 -13.55
CA VAL A 88 89.58 23.76 -12.11
C VAL A 88 88.53 24.68 -11.51
N TRP A 89 88.55 25.97 -11.85
CA TRP A 89 87.53 26.91 -11.38
C TRP A 89 86.11 26.49 -11.82
N LEU A 90 85.94 26.14 -13.11
CA LEU A 90 84.65 25.72 -13.67
C LEU A 90 84.11 24.45 -12.98
N ASP A 91 84.94 23.42 -12.83
CA ASP A 91 84.56 22.17 -12.18
C ASP A 91 84.28 22.38 -10.68
N THR A 92 85.00 23.28 -10.01
CA THR A 92 84.75 23.64 -8.60
C THR A 92 83.36 24.26 -8.44
N VAL A 93 83.02 25.24 -9.29
CA VAL A 93 81.70 25.90 -9.27
C VAL A 93 80.59 24.89 -9.58
N ALA A 94 80.78 24.05 -10.60
CA ALA A 94 79.81 23.02 -10.95
C ALA A 94 79.61 22.00 -9.82
N MET A 95 80.68 21.54 -9.18
CA MET A 95 80.63 20.63 -8.03
C MET A 95 79.92 21.25 -6.83
N MET A 96 80.15 22.53 -6.52
CA MET A 96 79.42 23.23 -5.47
C MET A 96 77.91 23.30 -5.78
N LEU A 97 77.55 23.57 -7.03
CA LEU A 97 76.15 23.61 -7.46
C LEU A 97 75.50 22.22 -7.40
N VAL A 98 76.17 21.17 -7.87
CA VAL A 98 75.66 19.78 -7.75
C VAL A 98 75.52 19.36 -6.29
N ALA A 99 76.50 19.69 -5.44
CA ALA A 99 76.43 19.44 -4.00
C ALA A 99 75.24 20.17 -3.36
N SER A 100 74.98 21.42 -3.76
CA SER A 100 73.80 22.16 -3.28
C SER A 100 72.49 21.45 -3.69
N LEU A 101 72.38 21.00 -4.94
CA LEU A 101 71.20 20.27 -5.43
C LEU A 101 71.03 18.90 -4.77
N PHE A 102 72.14 18.29 -4.32
CA PHE A 102 72.14 17.02 -3.61
C PHE A 102 71.73 17.18 -2.14
N VAL A 103 72.20 18.23 -1.46
CA VAL A 103 71.89 18.52 -0.06
C VAL A 103 70.47 19.07 0.10
N PHE A 104 70.06 20.00 -0.76
CA PHE A 104 68.74 20.64 -0.70
C PHE A 104 67.65 19.81 -1.40
N ARG A 105 67.44 18.58 -0.93
CA ARG A 105 66.41 17.67 -1.49
C ARG A 105 64.98 18.19 -1.37
N ARG A 106 64.73 19.15 -0.47
CA ARG A 106 63.42 19.78 -0.21
C ARG A 106 63.00 20.80 -1.28
N LEU A 107 63.90 21.21 -2.19
CA LEU A 107 63.54 22.09 -3.30
C LEU A 107 62.54 21.41 -4.24
N ALA A 108 61.59 22.19 -4.76
CA ALA A 108 60.62 21.71 -5.75
C ALA A 108 61.33 21.10 -6.97
N PHE A 109 60.79 19.99 -7.50
CA PHE A 109 61.37 19.25 -8.61
C PHE A 109 61.78 20.14 -9.79
N ARG A 110 60.91 21.06 -10.22
CA ARG A 110 61.18 21.96 -11.35
C ARG A 110 62.41 22.83 -11.14
N ILE A 111 62.63 23.31 -9.91
CA ILE A 111 63.79 24.13 -9.55
C ILE A 111 65.06 23.29 -9.57
N ARG A 112 65.02 22.09 -8.98
CA ARG A 112 66.16 21.16 -8.98
C ARG A 112 66.52 20.70 -10.39
N ALA A 113 65.52 20.38 -11.21
CA ALA A 113 65.70 19.98 -12.61
C ALA A 113 66.32 21.11 -13.43
N PHE A 114 65.79 22.34 -13.30
CA PHE A 114 66.34 23.50 -13.98
C PHE A 114 67.79 23.79 -13.54
N GLY A 115 68.07 23.74 -12.23
CA GLY A 115 69.42 23.92 -11.71
C GLY A 115 70.40 22.86 -12.24
N PHE A 116 69.99 21.59 -12.27
CA PHE A 116 70.81 20.51 -12.84
C PHE A 116 71.10 20.74 -14.33
N LEU A 117 70.09 21.11 -15.10
CA LEU A 117 70.24 21.41 -16.53
C LEU A 117 71.14 22.63 -16.77
N LEU A 118 71.03 23.66 -15.93
CA LEU A 118 71.88 24.86 -16.00
C LEU A 118 73.36 24.50 -15.75
N VAL A 119 73.63 23.69 -14.72
CA VAL A 119 74.99 23.21 -14.42
C VAL A 119 75.55 22.40 -15.58
N LEU A 120 74.76 21.47 -16.11
CA LEU A 120 75.17 20.63 -17.25
C LEU A 120 75.49 21.47 -18.48
N TYR A 121 74.68 22.50 -18.76
CA TYR A 121 74.89 23.40 -19.89
C TYR A 121 76.13 24.31 -19.69
N ALA A 122 76.31 24.86 -18.48
CA ALA A 122 77.47 25.69 -18.15
C ALA A 122 78.79 24.92 -18.23
N LEU A 123 78.83 23.69 -17.71
CA LEU A 123 79.96 22.77 -17.86
C LEU A 123 80.29 22.51 -19.32
N THR A 124 79.25 22.31 -20.13
CA THR A 124 79.42 22.03 -21.55
C THR A 124 80.04 23.23 -22.30
N ILE A 125 79.51 24.44 -22.08
CA ILE A 125 80.07 25.66 -22.71
C ILE A 125 81.50 25.89 -22.23
N GLY A 126 81.76 25.74 -20.93
CA GLY A 126 83.10 25.96 -20.37
C GLY A 126 84.12 24.96 -20.93
N MET A 127 83.78 23.68 -21.02
CA MET A 127 84.64 22.66 -21.66
C MET A 127 84.83 22.91 -23.16
N LEU A 128 83.80 23.40 -23.87
CA LEU A 128 83.90 23.75 -25.28
C LEU A 128 84.90 24.88 -25.52
N VAL A 129 84.95 25.88 -24.64
CA VAL A 129 85.89 27.01 -24.75
C VAL A 129 87.32 26.58 -24.42
N TRP A 130 87.53 25.67 -23.46
CA TRP A 130 88.87 25.36 -22.93
C TRP A 130 89.51 24.07 -23.47
N VAL A 131 88.72 23.08 -23.92
CA VAL A 131 89.21 21.70 -24.15
C VAL A 131 89.05 21.22 -25.61
N LEU A 132 88.59 22.05 -26.56
CA LEU A 132 88.61 21.75 -28.02
C LEU A 132 87.73 20.49 -28.39
N PRO A 133 87.54 20.07 -29.67
CA PRO A 133 86.21 19.75 -30.23
C PRO A 133 85.51 18.46 -29.75
N VAL A 134 86.09 17.70 -28.82
CA VAL A 134 85.48 16.47 -28.26
C VAL A 134 84.25 16.77 -27.38
N SER A 135 83.98 18.06 -27.11
CA SER A 135 82.92 18.55 -26.23
C SER A 135 81.50 18.55 -26.84
N GLY A 136 81.33 18.30 -28.15
CA GLY A 136 80.01 18.24 -28.80
C GLY A 136 79.06 17.19 -28.20
N VAL A 137 79.61 16.10 -27.65
CA VAL A 137 78.85 15.03 -26.97
C VAL A 137 78.14 15.55 -25.71
N PHE A 138 78.67 16.57 -25.04
CA PHE A 138 78.10 17.09 -23.80
C PHE A 138 76.87 17.98 -24.03
N MET A 139 76.82 18.74 -25.14
CA MET A 139 75.62 19.52 -25.50
C MET A 139 74.43 18.61 -25.81
N MET A 140 74.71 17.41 -26.31
CA MET A 140 73.69 16.38 -26.57
C MET A 140 73.10 15.83 -25.26
N GLY A 141 73.90 15.72 -24.19
CA GLY A 141 73.41 15.36 -22.87
C GLY A 141 72.36 16.34 -22.35
N TYR A 142 72.60 17.65 -22.51
CA TYR A 142 71.66 18.69 -22.06
C TYR A 142 70.26 18.57 -22.69
N SER A 143 70.18 18.44 -24.01
CA SER A 143 68.90 18.36 -24.73
C SER A 143 68.13 17.08 -24.42
N VAL A 144 68.85 15.96 -24.25
CA VAL A 144 68.27 14.67 -23.83
C VAL A 144 67.70 14.77 -22.41
N PHE A 145 68.47 15.29 -21.44
CA PHE A 145 67.98 15.46 -20.07
C PHE A 145 66.87 16.50 -19.97
N ALA A 146 66.90 17.58 -20.76
CA ALA A 146 65.80 18.54 -20.83
C ALA A 146 64.50 17.86 -21.31
N THR A 147 64.61 16.98 -22.31
CA THR A 147 63.48 16.20 -22.83
C THR A 147 62.94 15.20 -21.81
N LEU A 148 63.83 14.45 -21.13
CA LEU A 148 63.46 13.44 -20.13
C LEU A 148 62.82 14.05 -18.88
N LEU A 149 63.40 15.13 -18.37
CA LEU A 149 63.00 15.73 -17.09
C LEU A 149 61.84 16.72 -17.24
N MET A 150 61.86 17.54 -18.30
CA MET A 150 60.91 18.64 -18.47
C MET A 150 59.96 18.44 -19.66
N GLY A 151 60.11 17.35 -20.41
CA GLY A 151 59.25 16.97 -21.52
C GLY A 151 59.68 17.54 -22.87
N ARG A 152 58.97 17.12 -23.93
CA ARG A 152 59.34 17.40 -25.33
C ARG A 152 59.47 18.89 -25.68
N LYS A 153 58.64 19.76 -25.08
CA LYS A 153 58.75 21.22 -25.29
C LYS A 153 60.10 21.76 -24.82
N ALA A 154 60.59 21.29 -23.67
CA ALA A 154 61.91 21.68 -23.16
C ALA A 154 63.04 21.12 -24.02
N GLY A 155 62.87 19.91 -24.56
CA GLY A 155 63.77 19.34 -25.56
C GLY A 155 63.94 20.23 -26.79
N TYR A 156 62.83 20.74 -27.35
CA TYR A 156 62.87 21.66 -28.51
C TYR A 156 63.57 22.98 -28.18
N VAL A 157 63.29 23.54 -27.01
CA VAL A 157 63.98 24.74 -26.53
C VAL A 157 65.48 24.48 -26.36
N ALA A 158 65.86 23.30 -25.87
CA ALA A 158 67.26 22.93 -25.71
C ALA A 158 68.00 22.77 -27.05
N ILE A 159 67.37 22.21 -28.08
CA ILE A 159 67.93 22.16 -29.45
C ILE A 159 68.23 23.58 -29.94
N PHE A 160 67.31 24.53 -29.73
CA PHE A 160 67.49 25.92 -30.14
C PHE A 160 68.69 26.59 -29.45
N PHE A 161 68.85 26.40 -28.13
CA PHE A 161 70.02 26.92 -27.42
C PHE A 161 71.32 26.23 -27.84
N ASN A 162 71.31 24.93 -28.13
CA ASN A 162 72.48 24.25 -28.70
C ASN A 162 72.86 24.83 -30.07
N PHE A 163 71.89 25.13 -30.92
CA PHE A 163 72.14 25.79 -32.21
C PHE A 163 72.82 27.16 -32.02
N LEU A 164 72.29 27.99 -31.11
CA LEU A 164 72.87 29.29 -30.81
C LEU A 164 74.30 29.17 -30.28
N GLY A 165 74.54 28.19 -29.40
CA GLY A 165 75.87 27.87 -28.89
C GLY A 165 76.85 27.48 -30.00
N MET A 166 76.44 26.59 -30.91
CA MET A 166 77.27 26.18 -32.06
C MET A 166 77.55 27.34 -33.03
N MET A 167 76.59 28.24 -33.23
CA MET A 167 76.78 29.46 -34.03
C MET A 167 77.77 30.43 -33.39
N ALA A 168 77.70 30.61 -32.06
CA ALA A 168 78.64 31.46 -31.33
C ALA A 168 80.07 30.94 -31.43
N VAL A 169 80.28 29.62 -31.30
CA VAL A 169 81.60 29.01 -31.51
C VAL A 169 82.02 29.10 -32.97
N GLY A 170 81.10 28.95 -33.92
CA GLY A 170 81.39 29.15 -35.34
C GLY A 170 81.89 30.56 -35.66
N ALA A 171 81.32 31.58 -35.05
CA ALA A 171 81.81 32.95 -35.15
C ALA A 171 83.23 33.09 -34.57
N TRP A 172 83.53 32.40 -33.47
CA TRP A 172 84.87 32.37 -32.87
C TRP A 172 85.91 31.71 -33.80
N VAL A 173 85.55 30.58 -34.42
CA VAL A 173 86.37 29.89 -35.44
C VAL A 173 86.61 30.80 -36.64
N ALA A 174 85.59 31.52 -37.11
CA ALA A 174 85.70 32.46 -38.23
C ALA A 174 86.63 33.65 -37.94
N MET A 175 86.76 34.06 -36.67
CA MET A 175 87.72 35.10 -36.24
C MET A 175 89.17 34.59 -36.15
N GLY A 176 89.45 33.34 -36.53
CA GLY A 176 90.80 32.76 -36.50
C GLY A 176 91.34 32.50 -35.09
N ARG A 177 90.49 32.58 -34.07
CA ARG A 177 90.87 32.45 -32.66
C ARG A 177 90.82 31.02 -32.14
N MET A 178 90.51 30.05 -32.99
CA MET A 178 90.49 28.62 -32.65
C MET A 178 91.12 27.81 -33.80
N PRO A 179 92.20 27.06 -33.54
CA PRO A 179 92.82 26.22 -34.55
C PRO A 179 91.96 24.97 -34.75
N LEU A 180 91.15 24.97 -35.80
CA LEU A 180 90.35 23.81 -36.20
C LEU A 180 90.88 23.25 -37.52
N GLY A 181 91.06 21.93 -37.58
CA GLY A 181 91.26 21.20 -38.83
C GLY A 181 92.67 20.66 -39.09
N ASN A 182 92.72 19.66 -39.97
CA ASN A 182 93.94 18.97 -40.40
C ASN A 182 94.65 19.66 -41.58
N GLY A 183 94.26 20.90 -41.91
CA GLY A 183 94.81 21.71 -43.02
C GLY A 183 94.24 21.40 -44.42
N LEU A 184 93.31 20.46 -44.55
CA LEU A 184 92.72 20.02 -45.83
C LEU A 184 91.54 20.89 -46.33
N VAL A 185 90.83 21.55 -45.42
CA VAL A 185 89.59 22.32 -45.69
C VAL A 185 89.60 23.58 -44.80
N PRO A 186 89.02 24.72 -45.24
CA PRO A 186 88.90 25.89 -44.37
C PRO A 186 88.21 25.55 -43.03
N PRO A 187 88.74 26.01 -41.87
CA PRO A 187 88.20 25.70 -40.55
C PRO A 187 86.71 26.05 -40.38
N THR A 188 86.25 27.09 -41.08
CA THR A 188 84.84 27.51 -41.09
C THR A 188 83.94 26.51 -41.79
N VAL A 189 84.38 25.91 -42.90
CA VAL A 189 83.64 24.88 -43.64
C VAL A 189 83.59 23.59 -42.83
N GLU A 190 84.70 23.20 -42.20
CA GLU A 190 84.74 22.05 -41.29
C GLU A 190 83.78 22.22 -40.11
N TRP A 191 83.74 23.41 -39.49
CA TRP A 191 82.81 23.70 -38.40
C TRP A 191 81.33 23.68 -38.82
N VAL A 192 81.01 24.17 -40.02
CA VAL A 192 79.65 24.12 -40.57
C VAL A 192 79.18 22.66 -40.72
N VAL A 193 80.03 21.76 -41.23
CA VAL A 193 79.71 20.34 -41.37
C VAL A 193 79.51 19.67 -40.01
N ILE A 194 80.39 19.95 -39.04
CA ILE A 194 80.25 19.44 -37.66
C ILE A 194 78.93 19.92 -37.05
N THR A 195 78.62 21.21 -37.20
CA THR A 195 77.38 21.81 -36.67
C THR A 195 76.14 21.18 -37.32
N ALA A 196 76.13 21.04 -38.64
CA ALA A 196 75.00 20.45 -39.36
C ALA A 196 74.75 18.99 -38.93
N ASN A 197 75.80 18.15 -38.92
CA ASN A 197 75.69 16.76 -38.50
C ASN A 197 75.26 16.63 -37.03
N TYR A 198 75.84 17.46 -36.16
CA TYR A 198 75.48 17.51 -34.74
C TYR A 198 74.00 17.88 -34.56
N MET A 199 73.52 18.93 -35.23
CA MET A 199 72.14 19.39 -35.12
C MET A 199 71.14 18.35 -35.63
N ILE A 200 71.46 17.62 -36.71
CA ILE A 200 70.64 16.52 -37.23
C ILE A 200 70.53 15.40 -36.19
N ILE A 201 71.65 14.91 -35.69
CA ILE A 201 71.69 13.79 -34.71
C ILE A 201 70.97 14.19 -33.41
N ASN A 202 71.30 15.38 -32.89
CA ASN A 202 70.69 15.91 -31.66
C ASN A 202 69.17 16.05 -31.79
N SER A 203 68.69 16.60 -32.91
CA SER A 203 67.25 16.77 -33.15
C SER A 203 66.54 15.43 -33.29
N LEU A 204 67.12 14.47 -34.02
CA LEU A 204 66.53 13.15 -34.22
C LEU A 204 66.36 12.40 -32.89
N ILE A 205 67.35 12.49 -32.01
CA ILE A 205 67.33 11.81 -30.71
C ILE A 205 66.33 12.46 -29.76
N VAL A 206 66.29 13.79 -29.68
CA VAL A 206 65.31 14.52 -28.87
C VAL A 206 63.88 14.25 -29.34
N ILE A 207 63.65 14.25 -30.65
CA ILE A 207 62.33 13.95 -31.22
C ILE A 207 61.94 12.50 -30.92
N ALA A 208 62.84 11.54 -31.12
CA ALA A 208 62.58 10.12 -30.86
C ALA A 208 62.26 9.86 -29.37
N ILE A 209 63.09 10.35 -28.46
CA ILE A 209 62.88 10.22 -27.01
C ILE A 209 61.57 10.92 -26.60
N GLY A 210 61.33 12.14 -27.09
CA GLY A 210 60.11 12.89 -26.81
C GLY A 210 58.85 12.19 -27.33
N ALA A 211 58.92 11.50 -28.47
CA ALA A 211 57.83 10.71 -29.02
C ALA A 211 57.55 9.47 -28.16
N VAL A 212 58.58 8.71 -27.80
CA VAL A 212 58.46 7.50 -26.95
C VAL A 212 57.82 7.85 -25.60
N ILE A 213 58.33 8.88 -24.90
CA ILE A 213 57.78 9.30 -23.61
C ILE A 213 56.30 9.67 -23.73
N ASN A 214 55.94 10.43 -24.76
CA ASN A 214 54.57 10.87 -24.98
C ASN A 214 53.63 9.71 -25.31
N THR A 215 54.09 8.70 -26.06
CA THR A 215 53.30 7.51 -26.36
C THR A 215 53.06 6.67 -25.10
N LEU A 216 54.10 6.48 -24.28
CA LEU A 216 53.98 5.76 -23.00
C LEU A 216 53.03 6.48 -22.04
N GLU A 217 53.15 7.81 -21.93
CA GLU A 217 52.27 8.63 -21.07
C GLU A 217 50.80 8.55 -21.53
N LYS A 218 50.55 8.56 -22.84
CA LYS A 218 49.20 8.37 -23.39
C LYS A 218 48.63 6.98 -23.14
N ALA A 219 49.41 5.92 -23.38
CA ALA A 219 48.98 4.55 -23.18
C ALA A 219 48.60 4.29 -21.72
N TRP A 220 49.41 4.80 -20.79
CA TRP A 220 49.14 4.72 -19.36
C TRP A 220 47.86 5.49 -18.96
N LEU A 221 47.69 6.72 -19.46
CA LEU A 221 46.47 7.50 -19.20
C LEU A 221 45.21 6.81 -19.73
N SER A 222 45.28 6.14 -20.89
CA SER A 222 44.14 5.38 -21.40
C SER A 222 43.80 4.16 -20.56
N GLU A 223 44.81 3.42 -20.09
CA GLU A 223 44.60 2.26 -19.23
C GLU A 223 43.99 2.67 -17.88
N GLN A 224 44.49 3.75 -17.28
CA GLN A 224 43.95 4.26 -16.02
C GLN A 224 42.49 4.72 -16.16
N ARG A 225 42.16 5.43 -17.24
CA ARG A 225 40.76 5.83 -17.51
C ARG A 225 39.85 4.62 -17.69
N ALA A 226 40.30 3.60 -18.41
CA ALA A 226 39.52 2.38 -18.59
C ALA A 226 39.25 1.65 -17.26
N LEU A 227 40.23 1.64 -16.35
CA LEU A 227 40.06 1.10 -14.99
C LEU A 227 39.10 1.95 -14.16
N ASP A 228 39.28 3.27 -14.15
CA ASP A 228 38.42 4.19 -13.39
C ASP A 228 36.97 4.13 -13.90
N ASP A 229 36.76 4.08 -15.22
CA ASP A 229 35.44 3.93 -15.86
C ASP A 229 34.80 2.57 -15.51
N ALA A 230 35.60 1.49 -15.47
CA ALA A 230 35.13 0.17 -15.09
C ALA A 230 34.72 0.11 -13.60
N GLU A 231 35.54 0.66 -12.70
CA GLU A 231 35.21 0.79 -11.27
C GLU A 231 33.95 1.64 -11.06
N GLU A 232 33.80 2.74 -11.80
CA GLU A 232 32.61 3.59 -11.72
C GLU A 232 31.36 2.85 -12.23
N SER A 233 31.47 2.12 -13.35
CA SER A 233 30.39 1.30 -13.87
C SER A 233 29.97 0.20 -12.88
N GLU A 234 30.93 -0.47 -12.23
CA GLU A 234 30.66 -1.49 -11.21
C GLU A 234 29.96 -0.87 -9.98
N ARG A 235 30.43 0.29 -9.50
CA ARG A 235 29.78 1.02 -8.41
C ARG A 235 28.35 1.41 -8.75
N ARG A 236 28.12 1.95 -9.95
CA ARG A 236 26.76 2.33 -10.42
C ARG A 236 25.84 1.11 -10.47
N PHE A 237 26.31 -0.01 -11.03
CA PHE A 237 25.54 -1.25 -11.06
C PHE A 237 25.20 -1.74 -9.64
N SER A 238 26.18 -1.76 -8.74
CA SER A 238 25.99 -2.18 -7.34
C SER A 238 25.00 -1.28 -6.60
N GLN A 239 25.03 0.04 -6.83
CA GLN A 239 24.06 0.99 -6.26
C GLN A 239 22.64 0.76 -6.77
N ILE A 240 22.47 0.52 -8.08
CA ILE A 240 21.17 0.22 -8.67
C ILE A 240 20.63 -1.10 -8.09
N ALA A 241 21.43 -2.16 -8.13
CA ALA A 241 21.04 -3.48 -7.65
C ALA A 241 20.71 -3.53 -6.15
N ARG A 242 21.33 -2.69 -5.31
CA ARG A 242 21.06 -2.61 -3.87
C ARG A 242 19.82 -1.79 -3.51
N ASN A 243 19.45 -0.83 -4.33
CA ASN A 243 18.34 0.10 -4.04
C ASN A 243 17.01 -0.33 -4.67
N ILE A 244 17.02 -1.32 -5.55
CA ILE A 244 15.79 -1.94 -6.06
C ILE A 244 15.17 -2.78 -4.92
N GLN A 245 13.87 -2.62 -4.69
CA GLN A 245 13.12 -3.40 -3.67
C GLN A 245 12.74 -4.82 -4.15
N GLU A 246 13.49 -5.34 -5.11
CA GLU A 246 13.34 -6.65 -5.69
C GLU A 246 14.73 -7.27 -5.76
N VAL A 247 14.79 -8.58 -5.64
CA VAL A 247 16.04 -9.31 -5.78
C VAL A 247 16.43 -9.33 -7.25
N PHE A 248 17.48 -8.61 -7.58
CA PHE A 248 18.11 -8.72 -8.89
C PHE A 248 19.05 -9.92 -8.92
N TYR A 249 18.95 -10.77 -9.94
CA TYR A 249 19.82 -11.93 -10.09
C TYR A 249 20.32 -12.14 -11.53
N ILE A 250 21.46 -12.81 -11.63
CA ILE A 250 22.04 -13.30 -12.87
C ILE A 250 22.31 -14.78 -12.68
N GLN A 251 21.70 -15.59 -13.54
CA GLN A 251 21.82 -17.04 -13.55
C GLN A 251 22.64 -17.50 -14.76
N ASP A 252 23.52 -18.48 -14.55
CA ASP A 252 24.25 -19.14 -15.61
C ASP A 252 23.33 -20.14 -16.33
N ALA A 253 23.25 -20.07 -17.66
CA ALA A 253 22.34 -20.92 -18.42
C ALA A 253 22.77 -22.40 -18.48
N LYS A 254 24.08 -22.69 -18.34
CA LYS A 254 24.62 -24.05 -18.43
C LYS A 254 24.45 -24.79 -17.11
N THR A 255 24.81 -24.17 -16.00
CA THR A 255 24.74 -24.81 -14.68
C THR A 255 23.40 -24.61 -14.00
N GLY A 256 22.69 -23.51 -14.30
CA GLY A 256 21.52 -23.07 -13.54
C GLY A 256 21.87 -22.38 -12.22
N GLY A 257 23.15 -22.20 -11.92
CA GLY A 257 23.61 -21.54 -10.70
C GLY A 257 23.46 -20.02 -10.77
N LEU A 258 23.31 -19.40 -9.60
CA LEU A 258 23.28 -17.94 -9.47
C LEU A 258 24.72 -17.39 -9.52
N VAL A 259 25.05 -16.69 -10.60
CA VAL A 259 26.33 -15.98 -10.77
C VAL A 259 26.36 -14.72 -9.90
N TYR A 260 25.21 -14.07 -9.75
CA TYR A 260 25.03 -12.91 -8.91
C TYR A 260 23.61 -12.89 -8.36
N ALA A 261 23.45 -12.49 -7.10
CA ALA A 261 22.18 -11.99 -6.60
C ALA A 261 22.44 -10.78 -5.70
N SER A 262 21.53 -9.81 -5.74
CA SER A 262 21.57 -8.66 -4.84
C SER A 262 21.51 -9.11 -3.37
N PRO A 263 22.05 -8.33 -2.41
CA PRO A 263 22.05 -8.69 -0.98
C PRO A 263 20.67 -9.02 -0.40
N LEU A 264 19.61 -8.46 -0.99
CA LEU A 264 18.23 -8.72 -0.60
C LEU A 264 17.87 -10.22 -0.70
N PHE A 265 18.51 -10.98 -1.60
CA PHE A 265 18.33 -12.44 -1.67
C PHE A 265 18.61 -13.11 -0.33
N SER A 266 19.78 -12.81 0.26
CA SER A 266 20.20 -13.40 1.52
C SER A 266 19.34 -12.91 2.69
N THR A 267 18.88 -11.66 2.63
CA THR A 267 17.98 -11.09 3.65
C THR A 267 16.61 -11.76 3.65
N LEU A 268 16.02 -12.00 2.47
CA LEU A 268 14.69 -12.60 2.35
C LEU A 268 14.69 -14.11 2.67
N TRP A 269 15.71 -14.85 2.22
CA TRP A 269 15.71 -16.31 2.30
C TRP A 269 16.75 -16.91 3.26
N GLY A 270 17.51 -16.08 3.98
CA GLY A 270 18.43 -16.53 5.05
C GLY A 270 19.60 -17.39 4.57
N GLN A 271 19.87 -17.43 3.27
CA GLN A 271 20.93 -18.20 2.65
C GLN A 271 21.67 -17.37 1.60
N GLU A 272 22.97 -17.59 1.46
CA GLU A 272 23.75 -16.93 0.41
C GLU A 272 23.46 -17.55 -0.96
N PHE A 273 23.32 -16.70 -1.98
CA PHE A 273 23.12 -17.15 -3.36
C PHE A 273 24.30 -17.99 -3.88
N SER A 274 25.48 -17.86 -3.28
CA SER A 274 26.68 -18.66 -3.57
C SER A 274 26.47 -20.17 -3.38
N LYS A 275 25.49 -20.56 -2.57
CA LYS A 275 25.11 -21.97 -2.36
C LYS A 275 24.24 -22.53 -3.48
N ILE A 276 23.70 -21.68 -4.36
CA ILE A 276 22.85 -22.09 -5.48
C ILE A 276 23.72 -22.26 -6.71
N GLY A 277 24.37 -23.44 -6.80
CA GLY A 277 25.33 -23.75 -7.85
C GLY A 277 24.72 -24.47 -9.06
N SER A 278 23.52 -25.04 -8.91
CA SER A 278 22.89 -25.92 -9.90
C SER A 278 21.38 -25.71 -10.02
N TRP A 279 20.79 -26.25 -11.10
CA TRP A 279 19.34 -26.36 -11.25
C TRP A 279 18.69 -27.15 -10.11
N GLU A 280 19.33 -28.23 -9.63
CA GLU A 280 18.81 -29.01 -8.51
C GLU A 280 18.75 -28.18 -7.22
N ASP A 281 19.75 -27.34 -6.96
CA ASP A 281 19.77 -26.47 -5.78
C ASP A 281 18.67 -25.41 -5.83
N LEU A 282 18.39 -24.85 -7.02
CA LEU A 282 17.27 -23.92 -7.22
C LEU A 282 15.93 -24.62 -6.99
N MET A 283 15.73 -25.81 -7.56
CA MET A 283 14.46 -26.55 -7.44
C MET A 283 14.17 -26.99 -6.01
N ARG A 284 15.18 -27.24 -5.17
CA ARG A 284 15.02 -27.54 -3.75
C ARG A 284 14.44 -26.38 -2.93
N LEU A 285 14.57 -25.15 -3.42
CA LEU A 285 13.99 -23.98 -2.76
C LEU A 285 12.52 -23.78 -3.10
N ILE A 286 12.07 -24.32 -4.24
CA ILE A 286 10.70 -24.13 -4.71
C ILE A 286 9.77 -25.08 -3.97
N HIS A 287 8.60 -24.59 -3.59
CA HIS A 287 7.59 -25.41 -2.94
C HIS A 287 7.19 -26.59 -3.84
N PRO A 288 7.03 -27.83 -3.31
CA PRO A 288 6.81 -29.03 -4.12
C PRO A 288 5.62 -28.94 -5.10
N GLU A 289 4.53 -28.28 -4.69
CA GLU A 289 3.34 -28.08 -5.52
C GLU A 289 3.57 -27.13 -6.73
N ASP A 290 4.58 -26.25 -6.64
CA ASP A 290 4.89 -25.28 -7.70
C ASP A 290 6.02 -25.75 -8.62
N ALA A 291 6.72 -26.84 -8.26
CA ALA A 291 7.92 -27.30 -8.95
C ALA A 291 7.70 -27.60 -10.44
N GLU A 292 6.59 -28.27 -10.80
CA GLU A 292 6.27 -28.59 -12.19
C GLU A 292 6.08 -27.32 -13.04
N ARG A 293 5.30 -26.37 -12.51
CA ARG A 293 4.98 -25.10 -13.18
C ARG A 293 6.20 -24.22 -13.36
N VAL A 294 7.07 -24.14 -12.34
CA VAL A 294 8.33 -23.41 -12.46
C VAL A 294 9.26 -24.10 -13.47
N GLY A 295 9.32 -25.44 -13.46
CA GLY A 295 10.08 -26.21 -14.45
C GLY A 295 9.70 -25.87 -15.89
N LEU A 296 8.40 -25.82 -16.21
CA LEU A 296 7.91 -25.42 -17.53
C LEU A 296 8.31 -23.99 -17.90
N GLY A 297 8.19 -23.04 -16.97
CA GLY A 297 8.61 -21.66 -17.21
C GLY A 297 10.12 -21.53 -17.44
N LEU A 298 10.95 -22.35 -16.79
CA LEU A 298 12.39 -22.38 -17.05
C LEU A 298 12.71 -22.92 -18.45
N GLU A 299 11.92 -23.87 -18.98
CA GLU A 299 12.08 -24.33 -20.36
C GLU A 299 11.74 -23.25 -21.39
N GLU A 300 10.75 -22.40 -21.14
CA GLU A 300 10.44 -21.27 -22.02
C GLU A 300 11.61 -20.28 -22.13
N ARG A 301 12.28 -20.02 -21.00
CA ARG A 301 13.49 -19.17 -20.96
C ARG A 301 14.63 -19.77 -21.79
N LYS A 302 14.79 -21.10 -21.77
CA LYS A 302 15.76 -21.82 -22.62
C LYS A 302 15.48 -21.64 -24.11
N ARG A 303 14.23 -21.39 -24.49
CA ARG A 303 13.81 -21.10 -25.87
C ARG A 303 13.91 -19.62 -26.23
N GLY A 304 14.48 -18.78 -25.35
CA GLY A 304 14.65 -17.35 -25.57
C GLY A 304 13.42 -16.50 -25.23
N HIS A 305 12.39 -17.07 -24.60
CA HIS A 305 11.20 -16.30 -24.21
C HIS A 305 11.32 -15.78 -22.77
N SER A 306 11.06 -14.49 -22.57
CA SER A 306 10.87 -13.93 -21.23
C SER A 306 9.53 -14.37 -20.65
N ASN A 307 9.49 -14.63 -19.34
CA ASN A 307 8.23 -14.92 -18.65
C ASN A 307 8.21 -14.41 -17.21
N GLU A 308 6.99 -14.35 -16.69
CA GLU A 308 6.69 -14.02 -15.30
C GLU A 308 6.07 -15.24 -14.63
N LEU A 309 6.61 -15.64 -13.48
CA LEU A 309 6.17 -16.79 -12.70
C LEU A 309 5.88 -16.36 -11.26
N GLU A 310 4.71 -16.71 -10.74
CA GLU A 310 4.39 -16.55 -9.32
C GLU A 310 4.49 -17.89 -8.60
N PHE A 311 5.40 -18.11 -7.67
CA PHE A 311 5.54 -19.39 -6.98
C PHE A 311 5.96 -19.21 -5.52
N ARG A 312 5.92 -20.28 -4.75
CA ARG A 312 6.36 -20.27 -3.37
C ARG A 312 7.81 -20.73 -3.23
N ILE A 313 8.58 -20.01 -2.41
CA ILE A 313 9.92 -20.40 -1.97
C ILE A 313 9.88 -20.84 -0.51
N GLY A 314 10.50 -21.97 -0.19
CA GLY A 314 10.50 -22.62 1.12
C GLY A 314 9.56 -23.82 1.18
N ALA A 315 9.46 -24.42 2.37
CA ALA A 315 8.64 -25.60 2.61
C ALA A 315 7.71 -25.39 3.83
N GLY A 316 6.51 -25.98 3.77
CA GLY A 316 5.52 -25.93 4.85
C GLY A 316 4.88 -24.54 5.03
N ASN A 317 4.45 -24.22 6.26
CA ASN A 317 3.75 -22.96 6.58
C ASN A 317 4.61 -21.70 6.48
N ASN A 318 5.93 -21.81 6.31
CA ASN A 318 6.85 -20.68 6.16
C ASN A 318 7.15 -20.32 4.70
N ALA A 319 6.37 -20.88 3.76
CA ALA A 319 6.56 -20.64 2.33
C ALA A 319 6.19 -19.18 1.97
N VAL A 320 7.09 -18.52 1.25
CA VAL A 320 6.98 -17.11 0.85
C VAL A 320 6.55 -17.04 -0.61
N TRP A 321 5.56 -16.21 -0.93
CA TRP A 321 5.13 -16.00 -2.30
C TRP A 321 6.06 -15.03 -3.02
N VAL A 322 6.59 -15.47 -4.16
CA VAL A 322 7.49 -14.67 -4.99
C VAL A 322 6.97 -14.56 -6.41
N ARG A 323 7.15 -13.38 -7.00
CA ARG A 323 6.95 -13.12 -8.42
C ARG A 323 8.32 -12.95 -9.06
N ASP A 324 8.66 -13.86 -9.96
CA ASP A 324 9.93 -13.92 -10.68
C ASP A 324 9.74 -13.53 -12.14
N ARG A 325 10.53 -12.57 -12.61
CA ARG A 325 10.60 -12.13 -14.00
C ARG A 325 11.98 -12.47 -14.55
N GLY A 326 12.03 -13.41 -15.49
CA GLY A 326 13.27 -13.82 -16.12
C GLY A 326 13.37 -13.36 -17.56
N TYR A 327 14.52 -12.80 -17.91
CA TYR A 327 14.88 -12.34 -19.25
C TYR A 327 16.09 -13.12 -19.76
N PRO A 328 15.92 -13.97 -20.79
CA PRO A 328 17.04 -14.70 -21.37
C PRO A 328 17.99 -13.77 -22.14
N VAL A 329 19.29 -13.97 -21.95
CA VAL A 329 20.36 -13.28 -22.66
C VAL A 329 20.99 -14.25 -23.65
N MET A 330 20.80 -13.96 -24.93
CA MET A 330 21.25 -14.79 -26.05
C MET A 330 22.54 -14.21 -26.66
N GLU A 331 23.54 -15.06 -26.90
CA GLU A 331 24.70 -14.72 -27.73
C GLU A 331 24.83 -15.75 -28.86
N ALA A 332 24.93 -15.28 -30.11
CA ALA A 332 25.02 -16.16 -31.29
C ALA A 332 23.94 -17.27 -31.34
N ASP A 333 22.71 -16.93 -30.92
CA ASP A 333 21.55 -17.84 -30.85
C ASP A 333 21.62 -18.93 -29.76
N GLU A 334 22.61 -18.86 -28.85
CA GLU A 334 22.70 -19.69 -27.66
C GLU A 334 22.33 -18.91 -26.39
N LEU A 335 21.57 -19.53 -25.49
CA LEU A 335 21.29 -18.95 -24.18
C LEU A 335 22.56 -18.98 -23.32
N VAL A 336 23.07 -17.81 -22.95
CA VAL A 336 24.28 -17.69 -22.12
C VAL A 336 23.93 -17.45 -20.66
N ARG A 337 22.93 -16.59 -20.40
CA ARG A 337 22.50 -16.23 -19.03
C ARG A 337 21.00 -15.95 -18.98
N VAL A 338 20.44 -15.98 -17.79
CA VAL A 338 19.14 -15.40 -17.50
C VAL A 338 19.35 -14.27 -16.50
N VAL A 339 18.81 -13.09 -16.79
CA VAL A 339 18.81 -11.95 -15.89
C VAL A 339 17.38 -11.74 -15.44
N GLY A 340 17.16 -11.55 -14.14
CA GLY A 340 15.80 -11.42 -13.64
C GLY A 340 15.67 -10.62 -12.36
N THR A 341 14.43 -10.32 -12.04
CA THR A 341 14.04 -9.75 -10.75
C THR A 341 13.04 -10.67 -10.06
N MET A 342 13.15 -10.75 -8.74
CA MET A 342 12.24 -11.54 -7.92
C MET A 342 11.74 -10.68 -6.77
N ARG A 343 10.42 -10.56 -6.67
CA ARG A 343 9.74 -9.77 -5.65
C ARG A 343 8.91 -10.66 -4.74
N GLU A 344 9.10 -10.52 -3.43
CA GLU A 344 8.16 -11.07 -2.47
C GLU A 344 6.83 -10.31 -2.53
N PHE A 345 5.71 -11.04 -2.53
CA PHE A 345 4.37 -10.46 -2.50
C PHE A 345 3.38 -11.21 -1.59
N THR A 346 3.90 -11.91 -0.57
CA THR A 346 3.11 -12.71 0.39
C THR A 346 1.95 -11.91 1.01
N GLU A 347 2.22 -10.73 1.56
CA GLU A 347 1.20 -9.86 2.16
C GLU A 347 0.11 -9.45 1.17
N GLN A 348 0.50 -9.06 -0.04
CA GLN A 348 -0.44 -8.69 -1.10
C GLN A 348 -1.33 -9.87 -1.51
N LYS A 349 -0.78 -11.09 -1.54
CA LYS A 349 -1.56 -12.30 -1.84
C LYS A 349 -2.57 -12.60 -0.75
N HIS A 350 -2.19 -12.49 0.53
CA HIS A 350 -3.12 -12.66 1.66
C HIS A 350 -4.24 -11.62 1.64
N LEU A 351 -3.90 -10.35 1.42
CA LEU A 351 -4.90 -9.28 1.31
C LEU A 351 -5.86 -9.52 0.13
N GLN A 352 -5.36 -10.01 -1.00
CA GLN A 352 -6.18 -10.35 -2.16
C GLN A 352 -7.15 -11.50 -1.85
N GLU A 353 -6.68 -12.54 -1.17
CA GLU A 353 -7.51 -13.68 -0.74
C GLU A 353 -8.58 -13.27 0.28
N GLU A 354 -8.22 -12.44 1.26
CA GLU A 354 -9.18 -11.86 2.21
C GLU A 354 -10.23 -11.00 1.51
N LEU A 355 -9.83 -10.18 0.55
CA LEU A 355 -10.75 -9.37 -0.22
C LEU A 355 -11.73 -10.23 -1.02
N PHE A 356 -11.25 -11.30 -1.67
CA PHE A 356 -12.12 -12.24 -2.37
C PHE A 356 -13.08 -12.98 -1.42
N LYS A 357 -12.61 -13.38 -0.23
CA LYS A 357 -13.47 -13.99 0.80
C LYS A 357 -14.58 -13.02 1.23
N THR A 358 -14.23 -11.76 1.51
CA THR A 358 -15.19 -10.71 1.89
C THR A 358 -16.19 -10.44 0.78
N GLN A 359 -15.72 -10.28 -0.47
CA GLN A 359 -16.59 -10.02 -1.63
C GLN A 359 -17.55 -11.18 -1.90
N ARG A 360 -17.12 -12.43 -1.66
CA ARG A 360 -17.97 -13.61 -1.78
C ARG A 360 -19.05 -13.63 -0.68
N LEU A 361 -18.69 -13.27 0.55
CA LEU A 361 -19.66 -13.15 1.65
C LEU A 361 -20.66 -12.01 1.41
N GLU A 362 -20.21 -10.87 0.89
CA GLU A 362 -21.08 -9.75 0.53
C GLU A 362 -22.06 -10.14 -0.59
N SER A 363 -21.58 -10.84 -1.61
CA SER A 363 -22.41 -11.35 -2.71
C SER A 363 -23.47 -12.35 -2.23
N ILE A 364 -23.08 -13.28 -1.34
CA ILE A 364 -24.02 -14.23 -0.71
C ILE A 364 -25.03 -13.48 0.17
N GLY A 365 -24.59 -12.48 0.93
CA GLY A 365 -25.45 -11.63 1.73
C GLY A 365 -26.49 -10.92 0.88
N ASN A 366 -26.08 -10.31 -0.23
CA ASN A 366 -26.98 -9.58 -1.13
C ASN A 366 -28.01 -10.50 -1.81
N LEU A 367 -27.61 -11.71 -2.23
CA LEU A 367 -28.55 -12.69 -2.76
C LEU A 367 -29.51 -13.22 -1.69
N ALA A 368 -29.00 -13.50 -0.49
CA ALA A 368 -29.81 -13.91 0.65
C ALA A 368 -30.83 -12.85 1.05
N SER A 369 -30.54 -11.57 0.82
CA SER A 369 -31.45 -10.44 1.04
C SER A 369 -32.78 -10.58 0.33
N GLY A 370 -32.71 -10.79 -1.00
CA GLY A 370 -33.91 -10.86 -1.84
C GLY A 370 -34.73 -12.09 -1.49
N ILE A 371 -34.05 -13.23 -1.30
CA ILE A 371 -34.70 -14.49 -0.90
C ILE A 371 -35.36 -14.37 0.48
N ALA A 372 -34.70 -13.71 1.43
CA ALA A 372 -35.25 -13.53 2.76
C ALA A 372 -36.48 -12.62 2.78
N HIS A 373 -36.47 -11.55 1.99
CA HIS A 373 -37.64 -10.69 1.82
C HIS A 373 -38.87 -11.50 1.35
N ASP A 374 -38.70 -12.29 0.29
CA ASP A 374 -39.78 -13.07 -0.29
C ASP A 374 -40.31 -14.14 0.69
N LEU A 375 -39.41 -14.80 1.43
CA LEU A 375 -39.80 -15.78 2.44
C LEU A 375 -40.49 -15.14 3.65
N ASN A 376 -40.08 -13.94 4.07
CA ASN A 376 -40.73 -13.21 5.16
C ASN A 376 -42.17 -12.81 4.81
N ASN A 377 -42.43 -12.49 3.53
CA ASN A 377 -43.76 -12.20 3.03
C ASN A 377 -44.66 -13.44 3.03
N VAL A 378 -44.10 -14.65 2.87
CA VAL A 378 -44.85 -15.91 3.01
C VAL A 378 -45.12 -16.27 4.48
N LEU A 379 -44.15 -16.07 5.38
CA LEU A 379 -44.26 -16.50 6.77
C LEU A 379 -45.13 -15.58 7.65
N SER A 380 -45.16 -14.28 7.37
CA SER A 380 -45.92 -13.31 8.19
C SER A 380 -47.44 -13.59 8.18
N PRO A 381 -48.10 -13.79 7.02
CA PRO A 381 -49.51 -14.15 6.97
C PRO A 381 -49.82 -15.48 7.65
N ILE A 382 -48.91 -16.47 7.56
CA ILE A 382 -49.07 -17.78 8.20
C ILE A 382 -49.13 -17.61 9.73
N LEU A 383 -48.17 -16.90 10.31
CA LEU A 383 -48.10 -16.67 11.76
C LEU A 383 -49.33 -15.91 12.27
N MET A 384 -49.73 -14.84 11.57
CA MET A 384 -50.93 -14.08 11.94
C MET A 384 -52.22 -14.89 11.84
N SER A 385 -52.36 -15.71 10.79
CA SER A 385 -53.55 -16.53 10.58
C SER A 385 -53.68 -17.61 11.66
N VAL A 386 -52.56 -18.19 12.10
CA VAL A 386 -52.55 -19.18 13.18
C VAL A 386 -53.03 -18.57 14.50
N ASP A 387 -52.62 -17.34 14.82
CA ASP A 387 -53.09 -16.64 16.01
C ASP A 387 -54.62 -16.39 15.98
N VAL A 388 -55.16 -15.99 14.83
CA VAL A 388 -56.61 -15.80 14.63
C VAL A 388 -57.37 -17.14 14.71
N LEU A 389 -56.82 -18.21 14.16
CA LEU A 389 -57.46 -19.52 14.25
C LEU A 389 -57.46 -20.04 15.70
N LYS A 390 -56.39 -19.77 16.47
CA LYS A 390 -56.32 -20.12 17.90
C LYS A 390 -57.35 -19.38 18.76
N SER A 391 -57.73 -18.15 18.41
CA SER A 391 -58.78 -17.40 19.14
C SER A 391 -60.18 -17.97 18.88
N ARG A 392 -60.41 -18.53 17.68
CA ARG A 392 -61.73 -19.04 17.24
C ARG A 392 -61.96 -20.52 17.59
N VAL A 393 -60.91 -21.33 17.57
CA VAL A 393 -61.00 -22.78 17.81
C VAL A 393 -61.02 -23.08 19.30
N LYS A 394 -62.04 -23.83 19.76
CA LYS A 394 -62.15 -24.32 21.14
C LYS A 394 -61.68 -25.76 21.33
N ASP A 395 -61.54 -26.51 20.24
CA ASP A 395 -61.10 -27.90 20.24
C ASP A 395 -59.62 -28.02 20.68
N PRO A 396 -59.31 -28.78 21.75
CA PRO A 396 -57.95 -28.97 22.24
C PRO A 396 -56.99 -29.59 21.21
N GLU A 397 -57.46 -30.50 20.35
CA GLU A 397 -56.62 -31.24 19.40
C GLU A 397 -56.23 -30.35 18.21
N LEU A 398 -57.18 -29.57 17.69
CA LEU A 398 -56.89 -28.52 16.70
C LEU A 398 -56.04 -27.39 17.29
N LYS A 399 -56.21 -27.03 18.57
CA LYS A 399 -55.31 -26.07 19.24
C LYS A 399 -53.86 -26.58 19.29
N GLY A 400 -53.66 -27.87 19.58
CA GLY A 400 -52.34 -28.50 19.53
C GLY A 400 -51.74 -28.48 18.13
N THR A 401 -52.54 -28.79 17.11
CA THR A 401 -52.12 -28.74 15.69
C THR A 401 -51.73 -27.32 15.26
N LEU A 402 -52.51 -26.31 15.66
CA LEU A 402 -52.19 -24.90 15.39
C LEU A 402 -50.90 -24.45 16.11
N ALA A 403 -50.65 -24.91 17.34
CA ALA A 403 -49.40 -24.63 18.05
C ALA A 403 -48.18 -25.25 17.35
N ALA A 404 -48.32 -26.46 16.80
CA ALA A 404 -47.26 -27.10 16.01
C ALA A 404 -46.98 -26.35 14.68
N LEU A 405 -48.03 -25.81 14.03
CA LEU A 405 -47.89 -25.00 12.81
C LEU A 405 -47.19 -23.68 13.11
N GLU A 406 -47.57 -23.00 14.20
CA GLU A 406 -46.92 -21.77 14.69
C GLU A 406 -45.43 -22.01 14.96
N SER A 407 -45.09 -23.08 15.69
CA SER A 407 -43.72 -23.46 15.99
C SER A 407 -42.91 -23.72 14.72
N SER A 408 -43.51 -24.37 13.72
CA SER A 408 -42.86 -24.64 12.43
C SER A 408 -42.58 -23.35 11.64
N ALA A 409 -43.54 -22.42 11.59
CA ALA A 409 -43.36 -21.13 10.93
C ALA A 409 -42.32 -20.25 11.65
N LYS A 410 -42.32 -20.25 12.99
CA LYS A 410 -41.29 -19.57 13.82
C LYS A 410 -39.90 -20.14 13.55
N ARG A 411 -39.76 -21.47 13.44
CA ARG A 411 -38.48 -22.11 13.05
C ARG A 411 -38.02 -21.68 11.65
N GLY A 412 -38.92 -21.64 10.67
CA GLY A 412 -38.62 -21.16 9.33
C GLY A 412 -38.09 -19.72 9.32
N ALA A 413 -38.72 -18.83 10.11
CA ALA A 413 -38.26 -17.46 10.30
C ALA A 413 -36.86 -17.39 10.94
N GLY A 414 -36.57 -18.25 11.91
CA GLY A 414 -35.24 -18.36 12.53
C GLY A 414 -34.14 -18.75 11.54
N LEU A 415 -34.41 -19.70 10.63
CA LEU A 415 -33.46 -20.11 9.60
C LEU A 415 -33.15 -18.99 8.60
N ILE A 416 -34.15 -18.19 8.23
CA ILE A 416 -33.94 -17.03 7.34
C ILE A 416 -33.05 -15.98 8.01
N ARG A 417 -33.26 -15.71 9.31
CA ARG A 417 -32.39 -14.82 10.10
C ARG A 417 -30.95 -15.33 10.14
N GLN A 418 -30.76 -16.64 10.29
CA GLN A 418 -29.44 -17.27 10.29
C GLN A 418 -28.70 -17.08 8.96
N ILE A 419 -29.39 -17.21 7.82
CA ILE A 419 -28.78 -16.98 6.49
C ILE A 419 -28.42 -15.50 6.31
N LEU A 420 -29.30 -14.59 6.74
CA LEU A 420 -29.04 -13.15 6.66
C LEU A 420 -27.86 -12.69 7.52
N GLY A 421 -27.65 -13.31 8.67
CA GLY A 421 -26.54 -13.02 9.59
C GLY A 421 -25.15 -13.36 9.05
N LEU A 422 -25.05 -14.11 7.94
CA LEU A 422 -23.78 -14.47 7.30
C LEU A 422 -23.19 -13.35 6.44
N GLY A 423 -24.01 -12.39 6.00
CA GLY A 423 -23.59 -11.32 5.07
C GLY A 423 -23.13 -10.03 5.74
N LYS A 424 -23.63 -9.74 6.95
CA LYS A 424 -23.18 -8.65 7.82
C LYS A 424 -23.23 -9.18 9.23
N GLY A 425 -22.11 -9.14 9.97
CA GLY A 425 -22.04 -9.61 11.36
C GLY A 425 -23.28 -9.15 12.14
N ALA A 426 -24.10 -10.11 12.56
CA ALA A 426 -25.48 -9.87 12.96
C ALA A 426 -25.55 -9.04 14.26
N SER A 427 -25.69 -7.71 14.17
CA SER A 427 -25.82 -6.85 15.36
C SER A 427 -27.25 -6.93 15.93
N GLY A 428 -27.49 -7.84 16.87
CA GLY A 428 -28.71 -7.87 17.69
C GLY A 428 -28.60 -6.94 18.90
N ALA A 429 -29.73 -6.39 19.37
CA ALA A 429 -29.77 -5.60 20.60
C ALA A 429 -29.35 -6.48 21.79
N LYS A 430 -28.39 -6.02 22.59
CA LYS A 430 -27.92 -6.72 23.79
C LYS A 430 -28.92 -6.50 24.92
N VAL A 431 -29.74 -7.50 25.22
CA VAL A 431 -30.69 -7.48 26.35
C VAL A 431 -30.21 -8.48 27.40
N SER A 432 -30.53 -8.27 28.67
CA SER A 432 -30.30 -9.28 29.70
C SER A 432 -31.24 -10.47 29.49
N ILE A 433 -30.68 -11.65 29.28
CA ILE A 433 -31.41 -12.91 29.05
C ILE A 433 -31.11 -13.93 30.15
N SER A 434 -32.06 -14.84 30.39
CA SER A 434 -31.89 -15.97 31.31
C SER A 434 -31.48 -17.23 30.54
N PRO A 435 -30.21 -17.68 30.63
CA PRO A 435 -29.75 -18.87 29.92
C PRO A 435 -30.53 -20.14 30.27
N ALA A 436 -30.93 -20.28 31.53
CA ALA A 436 -31.67 -21.44 32.02
C ALA A 436 -33.02 -21.62 31.30
N LYS A 437 -33.74 -20.51 31.02
CA LYS A 437 -35.02 -20.54 30.29
C LYS A 437 -34.82 -21.00 28.85
N VAL A 438 -33.82 -20.44 28.16
CA VAL A 438 -33.50 -20.80 26.77
C VAL A 438 -33.12 -22.29 26.66
N VAL A 439 -32.32 -22.80 27.60
CA VAL A 439 -31.95 -24.22 27.64
C VAL A 439 -33.16 -25.12 27.89
N ASP A 440 -34.12 -24.70 28.72
CA ASP A 440 -35.36 -25.46 28.94
C ASP A 440 -36.25 -25.51 27.69
N ASP A 441 -36.32 -24.42 26.92
CA ASP A 441 -37.06 -24.39 25.66
C ASP A 441 -36.39 -25.28 24.59
N VAL A 442 -35.06 -25.28 24.53
CA VAL A 442 -34.31 -26.21 23.66
C VAL A 442 -34.50 -27.65 24.09
N ARG A 443 -34.52 -27.93 25.41
CA ARG A 443 -34.76 -29.28 25.95
C ARG A 443 -36.07 -29.86 25.42
N LYS A 444 -37.16 -29.08 25.42
CA LYS A 444 -38.48 -29.50 24.88
C LYS A 444 -38.38 -29.87 23.40
N ILE A 445 -37.73 -29.03 22.60
CA ILE A 445 -37.57 -29.24 21.15
C ILE A 445 -36.77 -30.51 20.87
N VAL A 446 -35.67 -30.71 21.58
CA VAL A 446 -34.74 -31.82 21.35
C VAL A 446 -35.36 -33.15 21.77
N GLN A 447 -36.11 -33.19 22.89
CA GLN A 447 -36.84 -34.37 23.32
C GLN A 447 -37.87 -34.88 22.30
N GLU A 448 -38.47 -33.98 21.51
CA GLU A 448 -39.44 -34.35 20.46
C GLU A 448 -38.78 -34.70 19.12
N THR A 449 -37.58 -34.18 18.84
CA THR A 449 -36.96 -34.25 17.50
C THR A 449 -35.79 -35.22 17.40
N PHE A 450 -35.12 -35.57 18.49
CA PHE A 450 -33.97 -36.47 18.47
C PHE A 450 -34.41 -37.93 18.47
N PRO A 451 -33.66 -38.84 17.81
CA PRO A 451 -33.95 -40.26 17.85
C PRO A 451 -33.95 -40.80 19.28
N ARG A 452 -34.84 -41.74 19.60
CA ARG A 452 -34.94 -42.35 20.95
C ARG A 452 -33.68 -43.10 21.41
N ASP A 453 -32.77 -43.38 20.48
CA ASP A 453 -31.52 -44.11 20.74
C ASP A 453 -30.40 -43.21 21.31
N VAL A 454 -30.60 -41.87 21.30
CA VAL A 454 -29.66 -40.90 21.88
C VAL A 454 -30.07 -40.56 23.31
N GLU A 455 -29.21 -40.84 24.28
CA GLU A 455 -29.44 -40.49 25.69
C GLU A 455 -29.03 -39.03 25.93
N LEU A 456 -29.96 -38.22 26.46
CA LEU A 456 -29.76 -36.80 26.72
C LEU A 456 -29.65 -36.54 28.22
N VAL A 457 -28.47 -36.15 28.69
CA VAL A 457 -28.21 -35.84 30.10
C VAL A 457 -28.14 -34.32 30.26
N TRP A 458 -28.98 -33.78 31.15
CA TRP A 458 -29.04 -32.33 31.42
C TRP A 458 -28.61 -32.04 32.85
N ASP A 459 -27.55 -31.24 33.00
CA ASP A 459 -27.00 -30.82 34.28
C ASP A 459 -26.96 -29.28 34.34
N VAL A 460 -28.12 -28.68 34.61
CA VAL A 460 -28.30 -27.23 34.64
C VAL A 460 -28.48 -26.80 36.08
N GLN A 461 -27.55 -25.96 36.57
CA GLN A 461 -27.64 -25.36 37.90
C GLN A 461 -28.93 -24.53 38.02
N GLY A 462 -29.64 -24.61 39.16
CA GLY A 462 -30.96 -23.96 39.31
C GLY A 462 -30.94 -22.43 39.29
N ASP A 463 -29.81 -21.81 39.65
CA ASP A 463 -29.64 -20.36 39.79
C ASP A 463 -28.57 -19.79 38.84
N VAL A 464 -28.58 -20.20 37.57
CA VAL A 464 -27.67 -19.66 36.55
C VAL A 464 -27.83 -18.14 36.42
N TRP A 465 -26.72 -17.41 36.39
CA TRP A 465 -26.73 -15.96 36.20
C TRP A 465 -27.18 -15.55 34.79
N ASN A 466 -27.63 -14.31 34.66
CA ASN A 466 -28.04 -13.76 33.36
C ASN A 466 -26.82 -13.42 32.51
N VAL A 467 -27.01 -13.34 31.19
CA VAL A 467 -25.98 -12.89 30.24
C VAL A 467 -26.54 -11.81 29.31
N MET A 468 -25.68 -10.98 28.73
CA MET A 468 -26.09 -9.97 27.75
C MET A 468 -26.12 -10.56 26.34
N GLY A 469 -27.27 -10.52 25.68
CA GLY A 469 -27.43 -10.99 24.29
C GLY A 469 -28.88 -11.07 23.83
N ASP A 470 -29.13 -11.97 22.89
CA ASP A 470 -30.46 -12.29 22.35
C ASP A 470 -30.75 -13.77 22.64
N GLU A 471 -31.96 -14.09 23.08
CA GLU A 471 -32.43 -15.46 23.33
C GLU A 471 -32.27 -16.32 22.06
N VAL A 472 -32.52 -15.75 20.88
CA VAL A 472 -32.39 -16.46 19.59
C VAL A 472 -30.94 -16.88 19.35
N HIS A 473 -29.98 -16.00 19.65
CA HIS A 473 -28.56 -16.26 19.50
C HIS A 473 -28.07 -17.36 20.45
N LEU A 474 -28.50 -17.31 21.71
CA LEU A 474 -28.15 -18.36 22.68
C LEU A 474 -28.81 -19.70 22.31
N GLN A 475 -30.07 -19.69 21.89
CA GLN A 475 -30.77 -20.87 21.39
C GLN A 475 -30.03 -21.49 20.20
N GLN A 476 -29.54 -20.66 19.28
CA GLN A 476 -28.79 -21.09 18.10
C GLN A 476 -27.45 -21.74 18.47
N ILE A 477 -26.72 -21.17 19.43
CA ILE A 477 -25.47 -21.76 19.94
C ILE A 477 -25.74 -23.17 20.48
N VAL A 478 -26.73 -23.31 21.38
CA VAL A 478 -27.08 -24.58 22.00
C VAL A 478 -27.54 -25.59 20.95
N MET A 479 -28.44 -25.19 20.04
CA MET A 479 -28.93 -26.08 18.98
C MET A 479 -27.82 -26.54 18.04
N ASN A 480 -26.89 -25.66 17.66
CA ASN A 480 -25.76 -26.04 16.79
C ASN A 480 -24.88 -27.10 17.45
N PHE A 481 -24.57 -26.96 18.74
CA PHE A 481 -23.81 -27.99 19.46
C PHE A 481 -24.57 -29.30 19.57
N LEU A 482 -25.86 -29.27 19.94
CA LEU A 482 -26.65 -30.48 20.11
C LEU A 482 -26.86 -31.24 18.78
N VAL A 483 -27.06 -30.52 17.66
CA VAL A 483 -27.18 -31.13 16.33
C VAL A 483 -25.84 -31.74 15.89
N ASN A 484 -24.73 -31.06 16.14
CA ASN A 484 -23.40 -31.59 15.82
C ASN A 484 -23.08 -32.84 16.68
N ALA A 485 -23.38 -32.80 17.97
CA ALA A 485 -23.25 -33.93 18.90
C ALA A 485 -24.10 -35.12 18.44
N ARG A 486 -25.37 -34.90 18.08
CA ARG A 486 -26.25 -35.93 17.52
C ARG A 486 -25.68 -36.56 16.26
N ASP A 487 -25.18 -35.75 15.34
CA ASP A 487 -24.63 -36.27 14.10
C ASP A 487 -23.32 -37.04 14.33
N ALA A 488 -22.55 -36.68 15.36
CA ALA A 488 -21.35 -37.40 15.77
C ALA A 488 -21.67 -38.74 16.44
N VAL A 489 -22.76 -38.80 17.20
CA VAL A 489 -23.30 -40.00 17.85
C VAL A 489 -24.17 -40.77 16.84
N SER A 490 -23.53 -41.55 15.97
CA SER A 490 -24.21 -42.36 14.94
C SER A 490 -24.99 -43.54 15.55
N GLY A 491 -26.18 -43.28 16.12
CA GLY A 491 -27.06 -44.30 16.71
C GLY A 491 -27.17 -44.18 18.22
N LYS A 492 -26.63 -45.16 18.96
CA LYS A 492 -26.60 -45.16 20.44
C LYS A 492 -25.41 -44.35 20.96
N GLY A 493 -25.69 -43.40 21.85
CA GLY A 493 -24.67 -42.70 22.63
C GLY A 493 -25.30 -41.60 23.48
N THR A 494 -24.46 -40.89 24.20
CA THR A 494 -24.86 -39.94 25.24
C THR A 494 -24.39 -38.53 24.89
N ILE A 495 -25.33 -37.58 24.89
CA ILE A 495 -25.05 -36.16 24.80
C ILE A 495 -25.35 -35.54 26.15
N GLN A 496 -24.35 -34.90 26.76
CA GLN A 496 -24.46 -34.22 28.04
C GLN A 496 -24.35 -32.70 27.83
N LEU A 497 -25.33 -31.96 28.33
CA LEU A 497 -25.27 -30.50 28.42
C LEU A 497 -25.21 -30.09 29.90
N THR A 498 -24.14 -29.38 30.26
CA THR A 498 -23.94 -28.81 31.59
C THR A 498 -23.95 -27.29 31.52
N MET A 499 -24.66 -26.63 32.43
CA MET A 499 -24.64 -25.18 32.57
C MET A 499 -24.50 -24.76 34.03
N ARG A 500 -23.48 -23.95 34.33
CA ARG A 500 -23.10 -23.59 35.70
C ARG A 500 -22.51 -22.19 35.80
N ASN A 501 -22.55 -21.63 37.01
CA ASN A 501 -21.87 -20.37 37.32
C ASN A 501 -20.40 -20.64 37.68
N ALA A 502 -19.48 -19.81 37.18
CA ALA A 502 -18.07 -19.85 37.51
C ALA A 502 -17.58 -18.46 37.94
N ARG A 503 -16.82 -18.40 39.04
CA ARG A 503 -16.20 -17.15 39.53
C ARG A 503 -14.69 -17.32 39.51
N GLU A 504 -14.02 -16.46 38.76
CA GLU A 504 -12.56 -16.46 38.61
C GLU A 504 -11.98 -15.07 38.89
N ALA A 505 -10.64 -14.95 38.97
CA ALA A 505 -9.97 -13.68 39.23
C ALA A 505 -10.30 -12.58 38.18
N GLY A 506 -10.80 -12.96 37.00
CA GLY A 506 -11.20 -12.08 35.91
C GLY A 506 -12.69 -11.71 35.85
N GLY A 507 -13.56 -12.24 36.73
CA GLY A 507 -14.99 -11.93 36.75
C GLY A 507 -15.93 -13.08 37.08
N ASP A 508 -17.24 -12.78 37.05
CA ASP A 508 -18.34 -13.73 37.15
C ASP A 508 -18.75 -14.20 35.74
N PHE A 509 -18.79 -15.51 35.50
CA PHE A 509 -19.07 -16.12 34.20
C PHE A 509 -20.17 -17.19 34.30
N VAL A 510 -20.87 -17.40 33.19
CA VAL A 510 -21.74 -18.56 32.95
C VAL A 510 -21.03 -19.48 31.97
N GLU A 511 -20.85 -20.74 32.36
CA GLU A 511 -20.26 -21.77 31.51
C GLU A 511 -21.33 -22.69 30.94
N LEU A 512 -21.26 -22.92 29.63
CA LEU A 512 -22.02 -23.91 28.89
C LEU A 512 -21.06 -24.98 28.36
N HIS A 513 -21.28 -26.24 28.74
CA HIS A 513 -20.51 -27.38 28.26
C HIS A 513 -21.44 -28.32 27.50
N VAL A 514 -21.08 -28.70 26.28
CA VAL A 514 -21.77 -29.74 25.51
C VAL A 514 -20.76 -30.82 25.18
N LYS A 515 -21.00 -32.02 25.73
CA LYS A 515 -20.16 -33.21 25.56
C LYS A 515 -20.94 -34.28 24.80
N ASP A 516 -20.30 -34.86 23.80
CA ASP A 516 -20.76 -36.09 23.15
C ASP A 516 -19.72 -37.21 23.32
N ASP A 517 -20.16 -38.46 23.14
CA ASP A 517 -19.33 -39.66 23.07
C ASP A 517 -19.24 -40.21 21.63
N GLY A 518 -19.37 -39.33 20.63
CA GLY A 518 -19.35 -39.67 19.22
C GLY A 518 -17.95 -39.94 18.65
N HIS A 519 -17.82 -39.87 17.32
CA HIS A 519 -16.57 -40.19 16.62
C HIS A 519 -15.41 -39.21 16.89
N GLY A 520 -15.65 -38.06 17.53
CA GLY A 520 -14.62 -37.05 17.85
C GLY A 520 -14.02 -36.34 16.63
N ILE A 521 -13.11 -35.41 16.89
CA ILE A 521 -12.50 -34.49 15.92
C ILE A 521 -10.97 -34.57 16.00
N PRO A 522 -10.26 -34.87 14.90
CA PRO A 522 -8.79 -34.82 14.81
C PRO A 522 -8.21 -33.42 15.14
N GLU A 523 -7.05 -33.40 15.78
CA GLU A 523 -6.40 -32.16 16.27
C GLU A 523 -6.02 -31.18 15.16
N ASP A 524 -5.64 -31.68 13.98
CA ASP A 524 -5.35 -30.88 12.78
C ASP A 524 -6.57 -30.13 12.22
N LEU A 525 -7.78 -30.48 12.68
CA LEU A 525 -9.03 -29.84 12.29
C LEU A 525 -9.59 -28.88 13.35
N HIS A 526 -9.02 -28.81 14.57
CA HIS A 526 -9.60 -28.02 15.67
C HIS A 526 -9.72 -26.52 15.36
N GLU A 527 -8.79 -25.95 14.60
CA GLU A 527 -8.87 -24.56 14.15
C GLU A 527 -9.79 -24.41 12.93
N LYS A 528 -9.74 -25.37 11.99
CA LYS A 528 -10.47 -25.32 10.71
C LYS A 528 -11.97 -25.49 10.85
N ILE A 529 -12.46 -26.21 11.86
CA ILE A 529 -13.90 -26.44 12.06
C ILE A 529 -14.70 -25.15 12.32
N PHE A 530 -14.04 -24.07 12.72
CA PHE A 530 -14.65 -22.76 12.91
C PHE A 530 -14.62 -21.90 11.65
N GLU A 531 -14.00 -22.36 10.56
CA GLU A 531 -14.01 -21.66 9.28
C GLU A 531 -15.38 -21.79 8.60
N PRO A 532 -15.88 -20.71 7.95
CA PRO A 532 -17.12 -20.77 7.17
C PRO A 532 -17.04 -21.82 6.04
N PHE A 533 -18.11 -22.59 5.87
CA PHE A 533 -18.26 -23.65 4.86
C PHE A 533 -17.38 -24.89 5.05
N PHE A 534 -16.56 -24.96 6.11
CA PHE A 534 -15.81 -26.15 6.41
C PHE A 534 -16.75 -27.28 6.88
N SER A 535 -16.69 -28.44 6.23
CA SER A 535 -17.42 -29.63 6.67
C SER A 535 -16.66 -30.90 6.32
N THR A 536 -16.65 -31.83 7.26
CA THR A 536 -16.17 -33.21 7.05
C THR A 536 -17.28 -34.13 6.53
N LYS A 537 -18.52 -33.62 6.40
CA LYS A 537 -19.67 -34.37 5.89
C LYS A 537 -19.71 -34.24 4.37
N GLY A 538 -20.00 -35.33 3.65
CA GLY A 538 -20.04 -35.35 2.18
C GLY A 538 -20.96 -34.30 1.57
N VAL A 539 -20.73 -33.96 0.29
CA VAL A 539 -21.41 -32.89 -0.45
C VAL A 539 -22.94 -32.97 -0.26
N GLY A 540 -23.52 -31.90 0.30
CA GLY A 540 -24.97 -31.78 0.55
C GLY A 540 -25.47 -32.30 1.91
N LYS A 541 -24.62 -32.90 2.75
CA LYS A 541 -25.02 -33.42 4.10
C LYS A 541 -24.66 -32.49 5.27
N GLY A 542 -23.99 -31.38 5.00
CA GLY A 542 -23.66 -30.37 6.00
C GLY A 542 -23.43 -29.02 5.34
N THR A 543 -23.95 -27.95 5.94
CA THR A 543 -23.79 -26.59 5.41
C THR A 543 -22.41 -26.00 5.71
N GLY A 544 -21.69 -26.56 6.70
CA GLY A 544 -20.41 -26.03 7.18
C GLY A 544 -20.52 -24.65 7.85
N LEU A 545 -21.74 -24.21 8.19
CA LEU A 545 -22.00 -22.87 8.73
C LEU A 545 -22.30 -22.86 10.22
N GLY A 546 -22.61 -24.02 10.82
CA GLY A 546 -23.04 -24.10 12.22
C GLY A 546 -21.99 -23.57 13.20
N LEU A 547 -20.78 -24.15 13.19
CA LEU A 547 -19.72 -23.81 14.15
C LEU A 547 -19.10 -22.43 13.91
N SER A 548 -18.96 -21.99 12.65
CA SER A 548 -18.49 -20.63 12.32
C SER A 548 -19.48 -19.55 12.78
N THR A 549 -20.78 -19.83 12.66
CA THR A 549 -21.82 -18.94 13.20
C THR A 549 -21.81 -18.94 14.73
N THR A 550 -21.69 -20.12 15.36
CA THR A 550 -21.56 -20.23 16.82
C THR A 550 -20.36 -19.44 17.34
N TYR A 551 -19.19 -19.56 16.70
CA TYR A 551 -17.99 -18.81 17.06
C TYR A 551 -18.23 -17.29 17.02
N SER A 552 -18.87 -16.81 15.95
CA SER A 552 -19.17 -15.39 15.76
C SER A 552 -20.15 -14.85 16.81
N ILE A 553 -21.23 -15.60 17.09
CA ILE A 553 -22.23 -15.21 18.09
C ILE A 553 -21.62 -15.19 19.50
N VAL A 554 -20.82 -16.20 19.85
CA VAL A 554 -20.14 -16.27 21.16
C VAL A 554 -19.25 -15.04 21.37
N ARG A 555 -18.44 -14.68 20.37
CA ARG A 555 -17.59 -13.47 20.43
C ARG A 555 -18.41 -12.19 20.57
N GLN A 556 -19.53 -12.07 19.87
CA GLN A 556 -20.41 -10.91 19.97
C GLN A 556 -21.05 -10.73 21.35
N MET A 557 -21.39 -11.85 22.01
CA MET A 557 -21.85 -11.89 23.40
C MET A 557 -20.70 -11.67 24.41
N GLY A 558 -19.48 -11.39 23.94
CA GLY A 558 -18.30 -11.18 24.78
C GLY A 558 -17.75 -12.46 25.40
N GLY A 559 -18.13 -13.62 24.86
CA GLY A 559 -17.72 -14.92 25.34
C GLY A 559 -16.52 -15.53 24.62
N GLU A 560 -16.12 -16.70 25.11
CA GLU A 560 -15.03 -17.51 24.57
C GLU A 560 -15.48 -18.94 24.36
N ILE A 561 -14.90 -19.62 23.37
CA ILE A 561 -15.18 -21.01 23.02
C ILE A 561 -13.88 -21.82 23.01
N GLU A 562 -13.92 -23.01 23.61
CA GLU A 562 -12.84 -23.98 23.68
C GLU A 562 -13.37 -25.35 23.21
N LEU A 563 -12.55 -26.11 22.49
CA LEU A 563 -12.83 -27.48 22.09
C LEU A 563 -11.80 -28.42 22.72
N LYS A 564 -12.28 -29.52 23.30
CA LYS A 564 -11.46 -30.69 23.65
C LYS A 564 -12.04 -31.91 22.95
N SER A 565 -11.29 -32.49 22.01
CA SER A 565 -11.74 -33.69 21.30
C SER A 565 -10.55 -34.52 20.83
N LYS A 566 -10.75 -35.84 20.78
CA LYS A 566 -9.85 -36.79 20.14
C LYS A 566 -10.68 -37.77 19.30
N PRO A 567 -10.13 -38.29 18.19
CA PRO A 567 -10.80 -39.32 17.41
C PRO A 567 -11.22 -40.51 18.28
N GLY A 568 -12.51 -40.86 18.25
CA GLY A 568 -13.09 -41.97 19.00
C GLY A 568 -13.41 -41.72 20.48
N GLU A 569 -13.10 -40.55 21.03
CA GLU A 569 -13.40 -40.17 22.43
C GLU A 569 -14.52 -39.12 22.55
N GLY A 570 -15.17 -38.76 21.43
CA GLY A 570 -16.18 -37.71 21.38
C GLY A 570 -15.61 -36.29 21.39
N ALA A 571 -16.47 -35.29 21.54
CA ALA A 571 -16.09 -33.88 21.63
C ALA A 571 -16.72 -33.19 22.83
N LEU A 572 -15.96 -32.28 23.44
CA LEU A 572 -16.41 -31.35 24.48
C LEU A 572 -16.23 -29.93 23.97
N PHE A 573 -17.34 -29.23 23.75
CA PHE A 573 -17.37 -27.79 23.50
C PHE A 573 -17.66 -27.07 24.81
N SER A 574 -16.78 -26.14 25.19
CA SER A 574 -16.92 -25.31 26.38
C SER A 574 -17.05 -23.86 25.96
N VAL A 575 -18.13 -23.21 26.36
CA VAL A 575 -18.38 -21.78 26.09
C VAL A 575 -18.52 -21.03 27.40
N ARG A 576 -17.85 -19.89 27.50
CA ARG A 576 -17.90 -19.01 28.67
C ARG A 576 -18.49 -17.66 28.29
N PHE A 577 -19.50 -17.20 29.03
CA PHE A 577 -20.12 -15.89 28.85
C PHE A 577 -19.93 -15.03 30.11
N PRO A 578 -19.66 -13.72 29.97
CA PRO A 578 -19.65 -12.81 31.13
C PRO A 578 -21.06 -12.68 31.72
N ALA A 579 -21.18 -12.84 33.03
CA ALA A 579 -22.45 -12.72 33.73
C ALA A 579 -22.87 -11.26 33.92
N THR A 580 -24.17 -10.99 33.86
CA THR A 580 -24.78 -9.68 34.18
C THR A 580 -25.69 -9.76 35.39
N ARG A 581 -25.77 -8.65 36.13
CA ARG A 581 -26.69 -8.48 37.27
C ARG A 581 -28.02 -7.82 36.87
N GLU A 582 -28.19 -7.47 35.60
CA GLU A 582 -29.45 -6.95 35.09
C GLU A 582 -30.53 -8.04 35.09
N LEU A 583 -31.72 -7.72 35.58
CA LEU A 583 -32.85 -8.66 35.61
C LEU A 583 -33.34 -8.92 34.18
N ALA A 584 -33.55 -10.19 33.84
CA ALA A 584 -34.13 -10.58 32.55
C ALA A 584 -35.59 -10.09 32.49
N LEU A 585 -35.97 -9.46 31.37
CA LEU A 585 -37.36 -9.07 31.13
C LEU A 585 -38.21 -10.35 30.94
N THR A 586 -39.08 -10.63 31.90
CA THR A 586 -39.98 -11.80 31.83
C THR A 586 -41.02 -11.58 30.74
N SER A 587 -40.97 -12.36 29.65
CA SER A 587 -42.12 -12.52 28.75
C SER A 587 -43.23 -13.26 29.51
N SER A 588 -44.39 -12.59 29.68
CA SER A 588 -45.54 -13.11 30.43
C SER A 588 -46.71 -13.40 29.49
N ASP A 589 -47.26 -14.62 29.63
CA ASP A 589 -48.40 -15.19 28.88
C ASP A 589 -49.78 -14.60 29.28
N ASP A 590 -49.85 -13.55 30.11
CA ASP A 590 -51.11 -13.05 30.70
C ASP A 590 -51.75 -11.85 29.97
N LEU A 591 -51.28 -11.48 28.77
CA LEU A 591 -51.66 -10.21 28.11
C LEU A 591 -53.00 -10.22 27.34
N HIS A 592 -53.73 -11.33 27.26
CA HIS A 592 -54.86 -11.45 26.31
C HIS A 592 -56.09 -10.57 26.61
N THR A 593 -56.26 -10.04 27.83
CA THR A 593 -57.44 -9.21 28.19
C THR A 593 -57.23 -7.71 27.98
N GLY A 594 -55.98 -7.23 27.85
CA GLY A 594 -55.66 -5.79 27.71
C GLY A 594 -55.47 -5.29 26.28
N LEU A 595 -55.43 -6.18 25.27
CA LEU A 595 -55.01 -5.86 23.90
C LEU A 595 -56.16 -5.45 22.95
N ARG A 596 -57.42 -5.45 23.42
CA ARG A 596 -58.58 -5.09 22.59
C ARG A 596 -58.68 -3.58 22.35
N GLY A 597 -58.99 -3.22 21.11
CA GLY A 597 -59.36 -1.87 20.70
C GLY A 597 -60.74 -1.46 21.22
N ARG A 598 -60.92 -0.16 21.38
CA ARG A 598 -62.17 0.53 21.74
C ARG A 598 -62.81 1.19 20.51
N GLY A 599 -62.52 0.70 19.31
CA GLY A 599 -63.01 1.25 18.04
C GLY A 599 -62.11 2.31 17.39
N GLU A 600 -60.85 2.43 17.83
CA GLU A 600 -59.87 3.34 17.24
C GLU A 600 -59.63 3.01 15.75
N LEU A 601 -59.49 4.06 14.93
CA LEU A 601 -59.30 3.92 13.48
C LEU A 601 -57.80 3.90 13.14
N ILE A 602 -57.37 2.83 12.48
CA ILE A 602 -55.98 2.59 12.07
C ILE A 602 -55.89 2.67 10.54
N LEU A 603 -54.89 3.40 10.04
CA LEU A 603 -54.52 3.36 8.62
C LEU A 603 -53.46 2.28 8.43
N LEU A 604 -53.77 1.22 7.69
CA LEU A 604 -52.85 0.16 7.33
C LEU A 604 -52.37 0.36 5.89
N VAL A 605 -51.06 0.46 5.68
CA VAL A 605 -50.45 0.67 4.37
C VAL A 605 -49.43 -0.42 4.11
N ASP A 606 -49.69 -1.28 3.14
CA ASP A 606 -48.80 -2.36 2.70
C ASP A 606 -49.18 -2.67 1.23
N ASP A 607 -48.19 -2.92 0.37
CA ASP A 607 -48.41 -3.20 -1.05
C ASP A 607 -48.78 -4.67 -1.31
N ASP A 608 -48.56 -5.56 -0.34
CA ASP A 608 -48.98 -6.95 -0.39
C ASP A 608 -50.43 -7.11 0.08
N GLU A 609 -51.32 -7.39 -0.87
CA GLU A 609 -52.75 -7.56 -0.62
C GLU A 609 -53.07 -8.70 0.37
N GLN A 610 -52.23 -9.75 0.45
CA GLN A 610 -52.42 -10.84 1.40
C GLN A 610 -52.09 -10.38 2.83
N ILE A 611 -50.98 -9.66 3.00
CA ILE A 611 -50.60 -9.08 4.31
C ILE A 611 -51.65 -8.07 4.77
N VAL A 612 -52.12 -7.19 3.87
CA VAL A 612 -53.20 -6.24 4.15
C VAL A 612 -54.46 -6.97 4.63
N THR A 613 -54.87 -8.02 3.92
CA THR A 613 -56.10 -8.76 4.23
C THR A 613 -56.03 -9.44 5.59
N VAL A 614 -54.93 -10.12 5.89
CA VAL A 614 -54.74 -10.83 7.16
C VAL A 614 -54.60 -9.86 8.31
N THR A 615 -53.77 -8.83 8.18
CA THR A 615 -53.54 -7.82 9.23
C THR A 615 -54.82 -7.04 9.53
N LYS A 616 -55.59 -6.67 8.50
CA LYS A 616 -56.92 -6.07 8.67
C LYS A 616 -57.84 -6.98 9.48
N GLY A 617 -57.93 -8.26 9.11
CA GLY A 617 -58.78 -9.24 9.81
C GLY A 617 -58.41 -9.39 11.29
N VAL A 618 -57.11 -9.44 11.61
CA VAL A 618 -56.59 -9.45 12.99
C VAL A 618 -57.06 -8.19 13.74
N LEU A 619 -56.81 -7.00 13.20
CA LEU A 619 -57.14 -5.74 13.88
C LEU A 619 -58.66 -5.59 14.11
N GLU A 620 -59.49 -5.94 13.12
CA GLU A 620 -60.94 -5.88 13.24
C GLU A 620 -61.49 -6.89 14.27
N GLU A 621 -60.93 -8.10 14.35
CA GLU A 621 -61.32 -9.10 15.34
C GLU A 621 -61.00 -8.66 16.79
N PHE A 622 -59.95 -7.88 16.96
CA PHE A 622 -59.56 -7.29 18.24
C PHE A 622 -60.20 -5.94 18.52
N GLY A 623 -61.18 -5.49 17.71
CA GLY A 623 -62.02 -4.33 18.00
C GLY A 623 -61.51 -2.98 17.49
N TYR A 624 -60.52 -2.98 16.58
CA TYR A 624 -60.06 -1.78 15.87
C TYR A 624 -60.84 -1.59 14.56
N ARG A 625 -60.92 -0.35 14.06
CA ARG A 625 -61.43 -0.06 12.72
C ARG A 625 -60.23 0.16 11.79
N VAL A 626 -60.26 -0.37 10.57
CA VAL A 626 -59.09 -0.30 9.67
C VAL A 626 -59.46 0.33 8.33
N ILE A 627 -58.67 1.32 7.90
CA ILE A 627 -58.64 1.82 6.53
C ILE A 627 -57.36 1.31 5.90
N THR A 628 -57.44 0.73 4.71
CA THR A 628 -56.28 0.17 4.01
C THR A 628 -55.82 1.07 2.86
N ALA A 629 -54.54 1.05 2.51
CA ALA A 629 -53.97 1.68 1.32
C ALA A 629 -52.89 0.77 0.71
N LYS A 630 -52.73 0.80 -0.62
CA LYS A 630 -51.83 -0.12 -1.35
C LYS A 630 -50.43 0.43 -1.59
N ASN A 631 -50.19 1.70 -1.28
CA ASN A 631 -48.89 2.37 -1.41
C ASN A 631 -48.90 3.68 -0.62
N GLY A 632 -47.72 4.29 -0.47
CA GLY A 632 -47.58 5.53 0.28
C GLY A 632 -48.43 6.69 -0.23
N ALA A 633 -48.60 6.83 -1.55
CA ALA A 633 -49.37 7.93 -2.13
C ALA A 633 -50.87 7.81 -1.82
N GLU A 634 -51.42 6.60 -1.92
CA GLU A 634 -52.78 6.30 -1.48
C GLU A 634 -52.93 6.48 0.04
N GLY A 635 -51.91 6.10 0.81
CA GLY A 635 -51.84 6.30 2.26
C GLY A 635 -51.95 7.79 2.65
N VAL A 636 -51.17 8.67 2.03
CA VAL A 636 -51.27 10.13 2.23
C VAL A 636 -52.67 10.65 1.88
N SER A 637 -53.24 10.20 0.75
CA SER A 637 -54.58 10.61 0.30
C SER A 637 -55.66 10.21 1.31
N LYS A 638 -55.66 8.95 1.75
CA LYS A 638 -56.61 8.43 2.74
C LYS A 638 -56.41 9.04 4.12
N PHE A 639 -55.17 9.36 4.48
CA PHE A 639 -54.86 10.12 5.69
C PHE A 639 -55.48 11.53 5.64
N ALA A 640 -55.27 12.27 4.55
CA ALA A 640 -55.80 13.62 4.37
C ALA A 640 -57.34 13.66 4.45
N MET A 641 -58.03 12.63 3.95
CA MET A 641 -59.49 12.51 4.03
C MET A 641 -60.02 12.17 5.43
N ASN A 642 -59.21 11.58 6.32
CA ASN A 642 -59.62 11.06 7.62
C ASN A 642 -58.76 11.60 8.79
N ARG A 643 -58.14 12.78 8.60
CA ARG A 643 -57.07 13.35 9.44
C ARG A 643 -57.37 13.39 10.94
N ASP A 644 -58.61 13.67 11.32
CA ASP A 644 -59.03 13.84 12.71
C ASP A 644 -59.55 12.54 13.36
N ALA A 645 -59.94 11.56 12.54
CA ALA A 645 -60.47 10.29 13.02
C ALA A 645 -59.40 9.20 13.18
N LEU A 646 -58.25 9.32 12.50
CA LEU A 646 -57.17 8.35 12.56
C LEU A 646 -56.36 8.47 13.86
N ALA A 647 -56.29 7.35 14.59
CA ALA A 647 -55.53 7.23 15.83
C ALA A 647 -54.06 6.85 15.59
N LEU A 648 -53.78 6.03 14.56
CA LEU A 648 -52.46 5.47 14.31
C LEU A 648 -52.31 5.03 12.84
N VAL A 649 -51.08 5.10 12.32
CA VAL A 649 -50.69 4.59 11.00
C VAL A 649 -49.75 3.39 11.19
N VAL A 650 -50.06 2.27 10.56
CA VAL A 650 -49.16 1.10 10.42
C VAL A 650 -48.77 1.03 8.95
N SER A 651 -47.47 1.11 8.65
CA SER A 651 -46.97 1.15 7.28
C SER A 651 -45.81 0.21 7.06
N ASP A 652 -45.80 -0.51 5.94
CA ASP A 652 -44.55 -1.06 5.41
C ASP A 652 -43.58 0.09 5.06
N MET A 653 -42.29 -0.11 5.28
CA MET A 653 -41.23 0.83 4.93
C MET A 653 -40.86 0.73 3.45
N ASN A 654 -40.93 -0.45 2.85
CA ASN A 654 -40.42 -0.68 1.51
C ASN A 654 -41.56 -0.99 0.53
N MET A 655 -42.16 0.08 -0.01
CA MET A 655 -43.30 -0.01 -0.94
C MET A 655 -43.01 0.74 -2.24
N PRO A 656 -43.54 0.27 -3.39
CA PRO A 656 -43.42 0.96 -4.68
C PRO A 656 -44.20 2.27 -4.71
N VAL A 657 -43.90 3.12 -5.71
CA VAL A 657 -44.47 4.47 -5.94
C VAL A 657 -44.09 5.51 -4.88
N MET A 658 -44.41 5.25 -3.62
CA MET A 658 -43.99 6.08 -2.48
C MET A 658 -43.70 5.15 -1.31
N ASN A 659 -42.43 5.13 -0.87
CA ASN A 659 -41.98 4.30 0.23
C ASN A 659 -42.48 4.83 1.59
N GLY A 660 -42.43 3.99 2.62
CA GLY A 660 -42.93 4.31 3.96
C GLY A 660 -42.32 5.57 4.54
N PRO A 661 -40.99 5.78 4.54
CA PRO A 661 -40.39 7.02 5.04
C PRO A 661 -40.88 8.28 4.32
N ALA A 662 -41.05 8.26 3.00
CA ALA A 662 -41.60 9.39 2.25
C ALA A 662 -43.07 9.66 2.62
N MET A 663 -43.88 8.60 2.76
CA MET A 663 -45.27 8.72 3.22
C MET A 663 -45.35 9.31 4.63
N ILE A 664 -44.54 8.81 5.56
CA ILE A 664 -44.55 9.24 6.97
C ILE A 664 -44.18 10.72 7.07
N ARG A 665 -43.16 11.17 6.33
CA ARG A 665 -42.80 12.58 6.26
C ARG A 665 -43.94 13.44 5.71
N ALA A 666 -44.62 12.98 4.66
CA ALA A 666 -45.77 13.68 4.09
C ALA A 666 -46.95 13.76 5.08
N ILE A 667 -47.25 12.66 5.79
CA ILE A 667 -48.30 12.61 6.82
C ILE A 667 -47.95 13.52 8.00
N LYS A 668 -46.69 13.52 8.48
CA LYS A 668 -46.26 14.39 9.57
C LYS A 668 -46.27 15.87 9.20
N ALA A 669 -45.99 16.22 7.95
CA ALA A 669 -46.15 17.59 7.45
C ALA A 669 -47.61 18.05 7.49
N LEU A 670 -48.57 17.11 7.38
CA LEU A 670 -50.00 17.39 7.55
C LEU A 670 -50.40 17.40 9.03
N LYS A 671 -49.86 16.52 9.88
CA LYS A 671 -50.15 16.47 11.33
C LYS A 671 -48.93 15.94 12.08
N ALA A 672 -48.23 16.82 12.80
CA ALA A 672 -46.95 16.51 13.44
C ALA A 672 -47.06 15.36 14.46
N ASP A 673 -48.17 15.31 15.21
CA ASP A 673 -48.37 14.39 16.33
C ASP A 673 -49.02 13.05 15.93
N VAL A 674 -48.98 12.69 14.64
CA VAL A 674 -49.51 11.38 14.23
C VAL A 674 -48.61 10.26 14.73
N LYS A 675 -49.26 9.22 15.27
CA LYS A 675 -48.59 7.99 15.70
C LYS A 675 -48.35 7.06 14.52
N VAL A 676 -47.12 6.59 14.41
CA VAL A 676 -46.68 5.75 13.30
C VAL A 676 -45.93 4.55 13.82
N ILE A 677 -46.36 3.36 13.41
CA ILE A 677 -45.63 2.11 13.52
C ILE A 677 -45.09 1.76 12.13
N GLY A 678 -43.77 1.72 12.02
CA GLY A 678 -43.11 1.23 10.82
C GLY A 678 -42.97 -0.29 10.84
N VAL A 679 -43.25 -0.95 9.74
CA VAL A 679 -43.05 -2.38 9.55
C VAL A 679 -41.93 -2.55 8.54
N THR A 680 -40.87 -3.28 8.90
CA THR A 680 -39.65 -3.38 8.09
C THR A 680 -39.25 -4.83 7.90
N GLY A 681 -38.51 -5.13 6.83
CA GLY A 681 -37.78 -6.39 6.72
C GLY A 681 -36.55 -6.43 7.62
N LEU A 682 -36.03 -7.62 7.91
CA LEU A 682 -34.84 -7.87 8.76
C LEU A 682 -33.53 -7.14 8.36
N ARG A 683 -33.53 -6.28 7.33
CA ARG A 683 -32.37 -5.57 6.78
C ARG A 683 -32.41 -4.04 6.87
N ASP A 684 -33.50 -3.43 7.31
CA ASP A 684 -33.70 -1.97 7.25
C ASP A 684 -33.33 -1.20 8.53
N ASP A 685 -32.41 -1.74 9.34
CA ASP A 685 -31.99 -1.06 10.58
C ASP A 685 -31.23 0.26 10.33
N GLU A 686 -30.65 0.42 9.13
CA GLU A 686 -29.97 1.66 8.69
C GLU A 686 -30.97 2.76 8.25
N THR A 687 -32.25 2.42 8.02
CA THR A 687 -33.31 3.34 7.58
C THR A 687 -34.45 3.45 8.59
N ARG A 688 -34.14 3.63 9.87
CA ARG A 688 -35.14 3.99 10.89
C ARG A 688 -35.36 5.51 10.88
N PRO A 689 -36.38 6.06 10.19
CA PRO A 689 -36.74 7.46 10.36
C PRO A 689 -37.01 7.77 11.83
N GLU A 690 -36.37 8.80 12.38
CA GLU A 690 -36.61 9.31 13.74
C GLU A 690 -38.09 9.67 13.97
N GLU A 691 -38.83 9.85 12.88
CA GLU A 691 -40.24 10.19 12.87
C GLU A 691 -41.18 9.02 13.22
N CYS A 692 -40.71 7.76 13.18
CA CYS A 692 -41.50 6.61 13.62
C CYS A 692 -41.47 6.45 15.15
N HIS A 693 -42.62 6.14 15.75
CA HIS A 693 -42.67 5.95 17.20
C HIS A 693 -42.24 4.54 17.63
N ARG A 694 -42.53 3.55 16.80
CA ARG A 694 -42.14 2.13 16.98
C ARG A 694 -41.86 1.48 15.63
N PHE A 695 -41.04 0.43 15.65
CA PHE A 695 -40.77 -0.42 14.49
C PHE A 695 -41.06 -1.89 14.80
N LEU A 696 -41.59 -2.61 13.81
CA LEU A 696 -41.82 -4.05 13.86
C LEU A 696 -41.06 -4.71 12.71
N ASN A 697 -40.34 -5.78 13.02
CA ASN A 697 -39.60 -6.54 12.03
C ASN A 697 -40.44 -7.72 11.51
N LYS A 698 -40.60 -7.81 10.19
CA LYS A 698 -41.18 -8.98 9.51
C LYS A 698 -40.21 -10.19 9.66
N PRO A 699 -40.69 -11.38 10.02
CA PRO A 699 -42.07 -11.71 10.38
C PRO A 699 -42.37 -11.42 11.87
N PHE A 700 -43.58 -10.92 12.15
CA PHE A 700 -44.09 -10.59 13.49
C PHE A 700 -45.41 -11.30 13.79
N SER A 701 -45.70 -11.54 15.07
CA SER A 701 -46.98 -12.15 15.50
C SER A 701 -48.08 -11.10 15.69
N SER A 702 -49.33 -11.56 15.74
CA SER A 702 -50.46 -10.67 16.03
C SER A 702 -50.35 -10.05 17.43
N GLN A 703 -49.86 -10.80 18.43
CA GLN A 703 -49.73 -10.28 19.79
C GLN A 703 -48.74 -9.11 19.84
N LEU A 704 -47.61 -9.22 19.12
CA LEU A 704 -46.60 -8.15 19.09
C LEU A 704 -47.14 -6.87 18.44
N LEU A 705 -47.88 -7.00 17.34
CA LEU A 705 -48.53 -5.87 16.68
C LEU A 705 -49.56 -5.21 17.60
N LEU A 706 -50.45 -6.00 18.20
CA LEU A 706 -51.51 -5.50 19.08
C LEU A 706 -50.96 -4.84 20.34
N ALA A 707 -49.90 -5.39 20.93
CA ALA A 707 -49.23 -4.81 22.09
C ALA A 707 -48.65 -3.43 21.77
N ASN A 708 -47.92 -3.31 20.65
CA ASN A 708 -47.33 -2.04 20.22
C ASN A 708 -48.42 -0.99 19.91
N ILE A 709 -49.52 -1.39 19.29
CA ILE A 709 -50.66 -0.48 19.02
C ILE A 709 -51.29 0.01 20.32
N ARG A 710 -51.58 -0.89 21.26
CA ARG A 710 -52.26 -0.55 22.52
C ARG A 710 -51.40 0.38 23.37
N GLU A 711 -50.12 0.05 23.52
CA GLU A 711 -49.16 0.85 24.27
C GLU A 711 -49.04 2.26 23.67
N LEU A 712 -48.86 2.35 22.35
CA LEU A 712 -48.83 3.64 21.67
C LEU A 712 -50.11 4.43 21.89
N ILE A 713 -51.30 3.84 21.73
CA ILE A 713 -52.56 4.58 21.90
C ILE A 713 -52.78 5.01 23.35
N ASP A 714 -52.41 4.19 24.34
CA ASP A 714 -52.58 4.53 25.76
C ASP A 714 -51.57 5.58 26.26
N GLU A 715 -50.37 5.68 25.68
CA GLU A 715 -49.43 6.76 25.97
C GLU A 715 -50.05 8.16 25.68
N SER A 716 -50.90 8.32 24.64
CA SER A 716 -51.59 9.63 24.42
C SER A 716 -52.67 9.95 25.42
N LEU A 717 -53.24 8.94 26.10
CA LEU A 717 -54.32 9.18 27.05
C LEU A 717 -53.79 9.64 28.42
N ARG A 718 -52.47 9.57 28.64
CA ARG A 718 -51.80 10.08 29.86
C ARG A 718 -51.30 11.51 29.74
N GLU A 719 -51.18 12.05 28.52
CA GLU A 719 -50.69 13.41 28.27
C GLU A 719 -51.83 14.39 27.90
N THR A 720 -52.62 14.84 28.90
CA THR A 720 -53.15 16.23 29.10
C THR A 720 -54.24 16.24 30.19
N PRO A 721 -54.44 17.32 30.98
CA PRO A 721 -53.84 18.67 30.91
C PRO A 721 -53.24 19.20 32.23
N GLY A 722 -52.26 20.12 32.12
CA GLY A 722 -51.88 21.04 33.20
C GLY A 722 -50.44 21.55 33.11
N ASP A 723 -50.20 22.70 32.48
CA ASP A 723 -50.11 23.98 33.21
C ASP A 723 -49.92 25.16 32.24
N LEU A 724 -50.76 26.18 32.41
CA LEU A 724 -50.66 27.47 31.75
C LEU A 724 -49.67 28.33 32.53
N ASN A 725 -48.44 28.50 32.02
CA ASN A 725 -47.62 29.72 32.13
C ASN A 725 -46.16 29.37 31.85
N THR A 726 -45.71 29.53 30.60
CA THR A 726 -44.33 29.90 30.22
C THR A 726 -44.23 29.90 28.69
N LEU A 727 -44.64 31.00 28.06
CA LEU A 727 -44.26 31.32 26.69
C LEU A 727 -43.37 32.56 26.74
N PRO A 728 -42.12 32.51 26.24
CA PRO A 728 -41.41 33.71 25.86
C PRO A 728 -42.05 34.27 24.58
N SER A 729 -42.30 35.57 24.67
CA SER A 729 -42.89 36.50 23.72
C SER A 729 -42.27 36.57 22.31
N ARG A 730 -43.16 36.76 21.33
CA ARG A 730 -43.07 37.62 20.12
C ARG A 730 -42.03 37.28 19.04
N ILE A 731 -42.52 36.65 17.96
CA ILE A 731 -42.03 36.92 16.60
C ILE A 731 -42.58 38.29 16.19
N SER A 732 -41.70 39.18 15.72
CA SER A 732 -42.07 40.56 15.37
C SER A 732 -42.80 40.62 14.03
N SER A 733 -43.67 41.61 13.84
CA SER A 733 -44.44 41.83 12.62
C SER A 733 -43.59 42.08 11.37
N ASP A 734 -42.29 42.37 11.53
CA ASP A 734 -41.37 42.61 10.42
C ASP A 734 -40.81 41.29 9.81
N GLU A 735 -40.77 40.20 10.59
CA GLU A 735 -40.33 38.88 10.10
C GLU A 735 -41.41 38.19 9.23
N LEU A 736 -42.69 38.58 9.39
CA LEU A 736 -43.81 38.06 8.60
C LEU A 736 -43.91 38.70 7.20
N ASP A 737 -43.32 39.90 7.01
CA ASP A 737 -43.41 40.68 5.77
C ASP A 737 -42.29 40.33 4.76
N VAL A 738 -41.20 39.70 5.21
CA VAL A 738 -40.12 39.20 4.33
C VAL A 738 -40.50 37.85 3.70
N MET A 739 -41.27 37.01 4.42
CA MET A 739 -41.70 35.68 3.95
C MET A 739 -42.77 35.72 2.83
N THR A 740 -43.32 36.88 2.51
CA THR A 740 -44.50 37.04 1.61
C THR A 740 -44.18 37.64 0.23
N ARG A 741 -42.92 37.94 -0.10
CA ARG A 741 -42.55 38.38 -1.46
C ARG A 741 -42.52 37.20 -2.45
N SER A 742 -43.45 37.20 -3.39
CA SER A 742 -43.45 36.29 -4.55
C SER A 742 -42.14 36.42 -5.34
N ARG A 743 -41.47 35.29 -5.60
CA ARG A 743 -40.20 35.20 -6.34
C ARG A 743 -40.40 34.45 -7.65
N LYS A 744 -39.62 34.77 -8.68
CA LYS A 744 -39.57 34.03 -9.94
C LYS A 744 -38.49 32.95 -9.85
N ILE A 745 -38.90 31.69 -9.83
CA ILE A 745 -38.04 30.52 -9.65
C ILE A 745 -38.03 29.71 -10.94
N LEU A 746 -36.84 29.35 -11.42
CA LEU A 746 -36.68 28.39 -12.51
C LEU A 746 -36.32 27.02 -11.93
N VAL A 747 -37.12 25.99 -12.23
CA VAL A 747 -36.87 24.60 -11.82
C VAL A 747 -36.42 23.80 -13.04
N VAL A 748 -35.26 23.16 -12.96
CA VAL A 748 -34.67 22.34 -14.02
C VAL A 748 -34.61 20.90 -13.53
N GLU A 749 -35.53 20.08 -14.03
CA GLU A 749 -35.76 18.71 -13.57
C GLU A 749 -36.26 17.88 -14.74
N ASP A 750 -35.53 16.82 -15.09
CA ASP A 750 -35.82 15.97 -16.25
C ASP A 750 -36.90 14.92 -15.96
N GLU A 751 -37.06 14.57 -14.69
CA GLU A 751 -38.12 13.68 -14.24
C GLU A 751 -39.48 14.40 -14.18
N LEU A 752 -40.42 13.97 -15.04
CA LEU A 752 -41.73 14.61 -15.23
C LEU A 752 -42.53 14.76 -13.92
N ILE A 753 -42.54 13.73 -13.08
CA ILE A 753 -43.34 13.69 -11.85
C ILE A 753 -42.74 14.60 -10.79
N LEU A 754 -41.41 14.54 -10.63
CA LEU A 754 -40.70 15.32 -9.61
C LEU A 754 -40.69 16.82 -9.95
N GLY A 755 -40.53 17.16 -11.24
CA GLY A 755 -40.60 18.53 -11.73
C GLY A 755 -41.97 19.16 -11.50
N GLU A 756 -43.05 18.42 -11.79
CA GLU A 756 -44.43 18.87 -11.59
C GLU A 756 -44.74 19.04 -10.08
N LEU A 757 -44.35 18.09 -9.24
CA LEU A 757 -44.57 18.14 -7.79
C LEU A 757 -43.85 19.32 -7.14
N THR A 758 -42.58 19.54 -7.50
CA THR A 758 -41.77 20.66 -6.99
C THR A 758 -42.36 21.99 -7.42
N SER A 759 -42.78 22.09 -8.68
CA SER A 759 -43.39 23.30 -9.23
C SER A 759 -44.73 23.63 -8.57
N GLN A 760 -45.60 22.65 -8.37
CA GLN A 760 -46.88 22.85 -7.69
C GLN A 760 -46.69 23.28 -6.23
N THR A 761 -45.70 22.70 -5.55
CA THR A 761 -45.38 23.04 -4.16
C THR A 761 -44.91 24.48 -4.02
N LEU A 762 -43.98 24.92 -4.89
CA LEU A 762 -43.47 26.28 -4.89
C LEU A 762 -44.53 27.31 -5.33
N ARG A 763 -45.42 26.96 -6.26
CA ARG A 763 -46.57 27.80 -6.62
C ARG A 763 -47.55 27.96 -5.46
N LYS A 764 -47.85 26.88 -4.73
CA LYS A 764 -48.67 26.92 -3.50
C LYS A 764 -48.02 27.73 -2.39
N ALA A 765 -46.69 27.84 -2.38
CA ALA A 765 -45.95 28.71 -1.47
C ALA A 765 -45.92 30.19 -1.92
N GLY A 766 -46.57 30.56 -3.02
CA GLY A 766 -46.71 31.95 -3.49
C GLY A 766 -45.65 32.42 -4.50
N HIS A 767 -44.77 31.54 -4.97
CA HIS A 767 -43.75 31.88 -5.98
C HIS A 767 -44.26 31.68 -7.42
N LYS A 768 -43.73 32.46 -8.36
CA LYS A 768 -43.92 32.24 -9.81
C LYS A 768 -42.88 31.24 -10.28
N VAL A 769 -43.31 30.08 -10.79
CA VAL A 769 -42.40 28.97 -11.12
C VAL A 769 -42.50 28.60 -12.59
N THR A 770 -41.36 28.65 -13.27
CA THR A 770 -41.16 28.09 -14.61
C THR A 770 -40.41 26.77 -14.46
N TRP A 771 -40.87 25.71 -15.12
CA TRP A 771 -40.21 24.41 -15.10
C TRP A 771 -39.80 24.00 -16.51
N VAL A 772 -38.57 23.49 -16.62
CA VAL A 772 -37.96 23.01 -17.85
C VAL A 772 -37.29 21.65 -17.60
N LYS A 773 -37.19 20.84 -18.66
CA LYS A 773 -36.77 19.43 -18.56
C LYS A 773 -35.26 19.20 -18.72
N ASN A 774 -34.50 20.20 -19.12
CA ASN A 774 -33.06 20.05 -19.36
C ASN A 774 -32.35 21.41 -19.28
N GLY A 775 -31.02 21.37 -19.19
CA GLY A 775 -30.21 22.58 -19.05
C GLY A 775 -30.22 23.50 -20.28
N GLN A 776 -30.40 22.98 -21.49
CA GLN A 776 -30.46 23.81 -22.70
C GLN A 776 -31.70 24.71 -22.71
N ALA A 777 -32.87 24.16 -22.39
CA ALA A 777 -34.11 24.92 -22.24
C ALA A 777 -34.04 25.90 -21.07
N ALA A 778 -33.29 25.56 -20.01
CA ALA A 778 -33.04 26.49 -18.91
C ALA A 778 -32.25 27.72 -19.36
N LEU A 779 -31.23 27.57 -20.20
CA LEU A 779 -30.47 28.71 -20.73
C LEU A 779 -31.31 29.63 -21.62
N GLU A 780 -32.19 29.06 -22.46
CA GLU A 780 -33.12 29.84 -23.30
C GLU A 780 -34.12 30.65 -22.46
N GLU A 781 -34.65 30.07 -21.39
CA GLU A 781 -35.52 30.76 -20.44
C GLU A 781 -34.76 31.85 -19.66
N ILE A 782 -33.52 31.60 -19.25
CA ILE A 782 -32.69 32.59 -18.55
C ILE A 782 -32.33 33.78 -19.45
N ASP A 783 -32.12 33.55 -20.75
CA ASP A 783 -31.84 34.61 -21.73
C ASP A 783 -33.09 35.47 -22.02
N SER A 784 -34.29 34.89 -21.90
CA SER A 784 -35.57 35.56 -22.22
C SER A 784 -36.34 36.08 -20.99
N GLY A 785 -35.94 35.69 -19.78
CA GLY A 785 -36.64 35.96 -18.54
C GLY A 785 -35.79 36.53 -17.41
N GLU A 786 -36.47 37.03 -16.36
CA GLU A 786 -35.83 37.40 -15.09
C GLU A 786 -36.20 36.37 -14.02
N PHE A 787 -35.21 35.69 -13.46
CA PHE A 787 -35.38 34.78 -12.32
C PHE A 787 -34.60 35.29 -11.11
N ASP A 788 -35.12 35.03 -9.92
CA ASP A 788 -34.46 35.31 -8.64
C ASP A 788 -33.53 34.16 -8.22
N VAL A 789 -33.92 32.91 -8.50
CA VAL A 789 -33.16 31.70 -8.17
C VAL A 789 -33.44 30.58 -9.17
N VAL A 790 -32.40 29.82 -9.51
CA VAL A 790 -32.49 28.59 -10.30
C VAL A 790 -32.31 27.39 -9.38
N ILE A 791 -33.18 26.39 -9.49
CA ILE A 791 -33.09 25.12 -8.79
C ILE A 791 -32.90 24.04 -9.84
N SER A 792 -31.77 23.33 -9.81
CA SER A 792 -31.39 22.39 -10.87
C SER A 792 -30.92 21.07 -10.28
N ASP A 793 -31.33 19.95 -10.88
CA ASP A 793 -30.61 18.70 -10.70
C ASP A 793 -29.17 18.83 -11.23
N ILE A 794 -28.24 18.12 -10.58
CA ILE A 794 -26.86 17.97 -11.05
C ILE A 794 -26.83 17.04 -12.27
N HIS A 795 -27.61 15.96 -12.25
CA HIS A 795 -27.58 14.92 -13.29
C HIS A 795 -28.67 15.14 -14.33
N LEU A 796 -28.48 16.15 -15.19
CA LEU A 796 -29.41 16.47 -16.27
C LEU A 796 -28.94 15.91 -17.64
N PRO A 797 -29.86 15.51 -18.53
CA PRO A 797 -29.51 15.11 -19.88
C PRO A 797 -29.08 16.31 -20.74
N GLN A 798 -28.15 16.04 -21.68
CA GLN A 798 -27.56 17.00 -22.64
C GLN A 798 -26.59 18.01 -22.01
N LEU A 799 -27.10 18.87 -21.12
CA LEU A 799 -26.31 19.86 -20.38
C LEU A 799 -26.48 19.57 -18.90
N ASN A 800 -25.41 19.09 -18.25
CA ASN A 800 -25.51 18.71 -16.84
C ASN A 800 -25.64 19.96 -15.94
N GLY A 801 -26.09 19.78 -14.69
CA GLY A 801 -26.35 20.90 -13.79
C GLY A 801 -25.11 21.74 -13.45
N ALA A 802 -23.92 21.13 -13.47
CA ALA A 802 -22.66 21.84 -13.23
C ALA A 802 -22.27 22.71 -14.43
N GLU A 803 -22.43 22.21 -15.65
CA GLU A 803 -22.22 22.95 -16.91
C GLU A 803 -23.24 24.07 -17.07
N LEU A 804 -24.50 23.83 -16.70
CA LEU A 804 -25.54 24.85 -16.65
C LEU A 804 -25.16 25.97 -15.68
N PHE A 805 -24.64 25.63 -14.49
CA PHE A 805 -24.21 26.63 -13.51
C PHE A 805 -23.09 27.53 -14.03
N GLU A 806 -22.05 26.96 -14.64
CA GLU A 806 -20.93 27.72 -15.22
C GLU A 806 -21.41 28.67 -16.34
N ALA A 807 -22.25 28.16 -17.25
CA ALA A 807 -22.84 28.97 -18.31
C ALA A 807 -23.73 30.12 -17.78
N VAL A 808 -24.49 29.86 -16.70
CA VAL A 808 -25.30 30.88 -16.04
C VAL A 808 -24.43 31.90 -15.32
N ARG A 809 -23.32 31.49 -14.69
CA ARG A 809 -22.41 32.41 -13.99
C ARG A 809 -21.66 33.33 -14.93
N GLU A 810 -21.31 32.88 -16.13
CA GLU A 810 -20.69 33.71 -17.17
C GLU A 810 -21.61 34.86 -17.61
N LYS A 811 -22.91 34.58 -17.73
CA LYS A 811 -23.90 35.57 -18.21
C LYS A 811 -24.54 36.41 -17.09
N ARG A 812 -24.84 35.79 -15.94
CA ARG A 812 -25.61 36.35 -14.82
C ARG A 812 -24.92 36.00 -13.50
N PRO A 813 -23.77 36.63 -13.19
CA PRO A 813 -22.97 36.29 -12.01
C PRO A 813 -23.68 36.57 -10.68
N ASP A 814 -24.78 37.33 -10.66
CA ASP A 814 -25.57 37.62 -9.45
C ASP A 814 -26.76 36.67 -9.24
N LEU A 815 -27.08 35.81 -10.23
CA LEU A 815 -28.22 34.91 -10.14
C LEU A 815 -27.95 33.81 -9.11
N LYS A 816 -28.91 33.62 -8.21
CA LYS A 816 -28.80 32.63 -7.15
C LYS A 816 -29.08 31.22 -7.68
N PHE A 817 -28.39 30.21 -7.13
CA PHE A 817 -28.44 28.86 -7.67
C PHE A 817 -28.53 27.80 -6.57
N ILE A 818 -29.40 26.81 -6.75
CA ILE A 818 -29.58 25.69 -5.82
C ILE A 818 -29.43 24.39 -6.59
N PHE A 819 -28.43 23.59 -6.20
CA PHE A 819 -28.27 22.23 -6.72
C PHE A 819 -29.15 21.25 -5.95
N THR A 820 -29.78 20.32 -6.65
CA THR A 820 -30.41 19.14 -6.04
C THR A 820 -29.64 17.88 -6.46
N THR A 821 -29.25 17.02 -5.52
CA THR A 821 -28.46 15.81 -5.82
C THR A 821 -28.95 14.59 -5.06
N GLY A 822 -29.01 13.42 -5.72
CA GLY A 822 -29.23 12.12 -5.07
C GLY A 822 -27.98 11.52 -4.42
N ASP A 823 -26.79 11.97 -4.83
CA ASP A 823 -25.52 11.52 -4.26
C ASP A 823 -25.16 12.34 -3.01
N HIS A 824 -24.73 11.69 -1.93
CA HIS A 824 -24.25 12.36 -0.69
C HIS A 824 -22.95 13.17 -0.86
N LYS A 825 -22.48 13.39 -2.08
CA LYS A 825 -21.28 14.17 -2.39
C LYS A 825 -21.52 15.05 -3.62
N LEU A 826 -21.44 16.37 -3.44
CA LEU A 826 -21.28 17.30 -4.57
C LEU A 826 -19.95 17.05 -5.28
N PRO A 827 -19.89 17.21 -6.62
CA PRO A 827 -18.65 17.25 -7.38
C PRO A 827 -17.67 18.24 -6.77
N GLU A 828 -16.39 17.88 -6.71
CA GLU A 828 -15.35 18.68 -6.05
C GLU A 828 -15.22 20.08 -6.65
N SER A 829 -15.48 20.22 -7.96
CA SER A 829 -15.55 21.49 -8.68
C SER A 829 -16.64 22.45 -8.19
N LEU A 830 -17.75 21.94 -7.63
CA LEU A 830 -18.86 22.76 -7.17
C LEU A 830 -18.79 23.09 -5.68
N ARG A 831 -18.00 22.35 -4.89
CA ARG A 831 -17.87 22.54 -3.44
C ARG A 831 -17.30 23.90 -3.07
N SER A 832 -16.39 24.43 -3.89
CA SER A 832 -15.76 25.75 -3.71
C SER A 832 -16.74 26.91 -3.89
N TYR A 833 -17.87 26.68 -4.58
CA TYR A 833 -18.88 27.70 -4.86
C TYR A 833 -20.03 27.71 -3.85
N VAL A 834 -20.15 26.70 -2.99
CA VAL A 834 -21.20 26.65 -1.96
C VAL A 834 -20.92 27.72 -0.90
N GLY A 835 -21.87 28.66 -0.76
CA GLY A 835 -21.69 29.91 0.00
C GLY A 835 -21.27 31.07 -0.93
N LYS A 836 -22.06 32.17 -0.92
CA LYS A 836 -22.18 33.28 -1.92
C LYS A 836 -23.36 33.12 -2.89
N GLY A 837 -24.57 32.88 -2.37
CA GLY A 837 -25.78 32.77 -3.20
C GLY A 837 -25.90 31.46 -3.99
N VAL A 838 -25.14 30.44 -3.59
CA VAL A 838 -25.25 29.05 -4.07
C VAL A 838 -25.46 28.12 -2.90
N ALA A 839 -26.44 27.23 -3.00
CA ALA A 839 -26.62 26.13 -2.05
C ALA A 839 -26.77 24.80 -2.77
N ALA A 840 -26.65 23.73 -1.99
CA ALA A 840 -26.96 22.39 -2.44
C ALA A 840 -27.93 21.72 -1.46
N MET A 841 -28.86 20.96 -2.01
CA MET A 841 -29.84 20.15 -1.29
C MET A 841 -29.70 18.70 -1.74
N TYR A 842 -29.83 17.79 -0.78
CA TYR A 842 -29.70 16.36 -1.03
C TYR A 842 -31.11 15.74 -1.11
N LYS A 843 -31.39 15.00 -2.18
CA LYS A 843 -32.64 14.24 -2.36
C LYS A 843 -32.58 13.02 -1.41
N PRO A 844 -33.67 12.70 -0.66
CA PRO A 844 -34.93 13.42 -0.61
C PRO A 844 -34.89 14.63 0.34
N PHE A 845 -35.40 15.79 -0.10
CA PHE A 845 -35.54 17.00 0.71
C PHE A 845 -37.02 17.37 0.92
N THR A 846 -37.35 17.98 2.06
CA THR A 846 -38.73 18.39 2.37
C THR A 846 -39.09 19.76 1.76
N VAL A 847 -40.38 20.10 1.78
CA VAL A 847 -40.86 21.44 1.38
C VAL A 847 -40.29 22.53 2.28
N ASN A 848 -40.07 22.24 3.56
CA ASN A 848 -39.47 23.20 4.49
C ASN A 848 -37.96 23.35 4.25
N ASP A 849 -37.26 22.28 3.84
CA ASP A 849 -35.85 22.37 3.43
C ASP A 849 -35.71 23.21 2.16
N LEU A 850 -36.62 23.04 1.20
CA LEU A 850 -36.69 23.83 -0.01
C LEU A 850 -36.95 25.32 0.32
N LYS A 851 -37.95 25.61 1.16
CA LYS A 851 -38.29 26.99 1.58
C LYS A 851 -37.16 27.66 2.35
N SER A 852 -36.59 26.97 3.34
CA SER A 852 -35.49 27.49 4.16
C SER A 852 -34.22 27.69 3.34
N THR A 853 -33.94 26.80 2.39
CA THR A 853 -32.77 26.94 1.50
C THR A 853 -32.95 28.09 0.52
N ILE A 854 -34.13 28.25 -0.09
CA ILE A 854 -34.45 29.40 -0.94
C ILE A 854 -34.32 30.70 -0.15
N PHE A 855 -34.85 30.75 1.07
CA PHE A 855 -34.73 31.91 1.95
C PHE A 855 -33.26 32.25 2.24
N ARG A 856 -32.48 31.26 2.71
CA ARG A 856 -31.05 31.43 3.03
C ARG A 856 -30.22 31.87 1.83
N VAL A 857 -30.56 31.40 0.63
CA VAL A 857 -29.84 31.70 -0.62
C VAL A 857 -30.21 33.08 -1.18
N LEU A 858 -31.39 33.59 -0.86
CA LEU A 858 -31.83 34.92 -1.29
C LEU A 858 -31.41 36.03 -0.31
N GLU A 859 -31.18 35.73 0.98
CA GLU A 859 -30.69 36.70 1.97
C GLU A 859 -29.16 36.87 1.99
N ASN A 860 -28.39 35.87 1.53
CA ASN A 860 -26.93 35.93 1.34
C ASN A 860 -26.59 36.14 -0.13
#